data_AF-A0A326U9P8-F1
#
_entry.id   AF-A0A326U9P8-F1
#
_cell.length_a   1.000
_cell.length_b   1.000
_cell.length_c   1.000
_cell.angle_alpha   90.00
_cell.angle_beta   90.00
_cell.angle_gamma   90.00
#
_symmetry.space_group_name_H-M   'P 1'
#
loop_
_entity.id
_entity.type
_entity.pdbx_description
1 polymer ?
#
loop_
_entity_poly.entity_id
_entity_poly.type
_entity_poly.pdbx_seq_one_letter_code
_entity_poly.pdbx_strand_id
1 'polypeptide(L)'
;MEITFLGGASEVGASCHLLRIAGRTFLIDGGMRPAAREGQSRLPDLSLLDRHPPEAILITHAHIDHTGAMPLIASLFPHLPIYATEATKVLTEILLRDSVRIMEIEGLKPDGETPLYTADQVDAFLGRITPVGLDQSIQPLADAPDLLVTFLRAGHILGAAMLYITSPEGTVLHTGDISVTDQRTIKGLDLTSLPQADVMICEGTYGNRSHTNRKEEERKLAETVQATLEQGGRVLCPAFAVGRAQEIVLILKSYRASGHVSPVPIFLDGMVRSVCQAYQSQVHDLHPSLQRYLTNARRPLFTDPDLHLYAVRAHQRQALIASKKPAIVISSSGMLSGGASPLYAAEVATREKDCLLFTGYQDEEAPGAAFLAAKRGDTVKMGDKWVQLACRVERYNLSGHADAEQIVHTVTKVRPRTLILVHGAPEALEALANRFSRIEIEIPGPGETLVLTPTRVELPPLIEPPVLSEKSDVVPLPVTVDLPDPTVRDLWERARTQGPQRPWTVVELGKAYYGASYMPTLRSRVEVALKGAAPYFKLRTMGAQMIYLPRPQEEVEELHPLTMLTPGELVIVQGGKGTPHLGLVLAGPSNGQVALVSDQWKAGEKPLQMVQLVPGIERKQWLVLEHSEIKQQLQQWHKAIEQAWVDLFVLWTRQQGQPLTYEQLCQQTADETERLAYGIELLAKGAQLFKRQGGRWYPIGEEVVRKNVGFVQHLELLQAGAGAAVWLNGERWTLTGRSNWKLFEIRNHDGEVRHVRANLLSLYPSVEAS
;
A
#
# COMPACT_ATOMS: atom_id res chain seq x y z
N MET A 1 -1.77 19.32 -8.77
CA MET A 1 -2.50 18.22 -8.11
C MET A 1 -2.04 16.88 -8.67
N GLU A 2 -2.03 15.83 -7.86
CA GLU A 2 -1.67 14.47 -8.26
C GLU A 2 -2.52 13.46 -7.47
N ILE A 3 -2.92 12.36 -8.09
CA ILE A 3 -3.67 11.28 -7.42
C ILE A 3 -3.00 9.95 -7.79
N THR A 4 -2.62 9.17 -6.77
CA THR A 4 -2.09 7.80 -6.94
C THR A 4 -3.12 6.77 -6.46
N PHE A 5 -3.35 5.73 -7.25
CA PHE A 5 -4.41 4.74 -7.02
C PHE A 5 -3.82 3.45 -6.46
N LEU A 6 -3.84 3.26 -5.13
CA LEU A 6 -3.23 2.10 -4.48
C LEU A 6 -4.11 0.84 -4.60
N GLY A 7 -5.40 1.00 -4.85
CA GLY A 7 -6.37 -0.07 -5.09
C GLY A 7 -7.77 0.48 -5.33
N GLY A 8 -8.67 -0.33 -5.89
CA GLY A 8 -10.03 0.09 -6.27
C GLY A 8 -10.11 0.89 -7.58
N ALA A 9 -9.05 0.87 -8.39
CA ALA A 9 -9.00 1.49 -9.72
C ALA A 9 -9.04 0.40 -10.79
N SER A 10 -9.96 0.50 -11.75
CA SER A 10 -10.31 -0.58 -12.70
C SER A 10 -10.66 -1.93 -12.07
N GLU A 11 -11.08 -1.93 -10.79
CA GLU A 11 -11.53 -3.08 -10.04
C GLU A 11 -12.60 -2.68 -9.00
N VAL A 12 -13.22 -3.67 -8.34
CA VAL A 12 -14.07 -3.48 -7.15
C VAL A 12 -13.34 -4.04 -5.94
N GLY A 13 -13.33 -3.31 -4.83
CA GLY A 13 -12.66 -3.71 -3.60
C GLY A 13 -11.25 -3.11 -3.39
N ALA A 14 -10.84 -3.03 -2.12
CA ALA A 14 -9.59 -2.42 -1.67
C ALA A 14 -9.34 -0.98 -2.15
N SER A 15 -10.40 -0.17 -2.23
CA SER A 15 -10.35 1.26 -2.51
C SER A 15 -9.37 1.96 -1.58
N CYS A 16 -8.37 2.61 -2.17
CA CYS A 16 -7.31 3.31 -1.45
C CYS A 16 -6.63 4.31 -2.41
N HIS A 17 -6.78 5.61 -2.14
CA HIS A 17 -6.31 6.67 -3.03
C HIS A 17 -5.46 7.68 -2.27
N LEU A 18 -4.33 8.07 -2.85
CA LEU A 18 -3.44 9.07 -2.27
C LEU A 18 -3.54 10.36 -3.08
N LEU A 19 -4.17 11.39 -2.51
CA LEU A 19 -4.36 12.71 -3.13
C LEU A 19 -3.27 13.67 -2.64
N ARG A 20 -2.51 14.24 -3.57
CA ARG A 20 -1.53 15.31 -3.32
C ARG A 20 -2.03 16.62 -3.93
N ILE A 21 -2.32 17.60 -3.06
CA ILE A 21 -2.97 18.87 -3.40
C ILE A 21 -2.47 20.00 -2.49
N ALA A 22 -2.17 21.17 -3.06
CA ALA A 22 -1.58 22.31 -2.35
C ALA A 22 -0.31 21.94 -1.55
N GLY A 23 0.50 21.04 -2.11
CA GLY A 23 1.69 20.48 -1.46
C GLY A 23 1.43 19.49 -0.32
N ARG A 24 0.17 19.23 0.06
CA ARG A 24 -0.23 18.32 1.14
C ARG A 24 -0.71 16.97 0.61
N THR A 25 -0.57 15.92 1.42
CA THR A 25 -0.88 14.53 1.01
C THR A 25 -1.95 13.90 1.91
N PHE A 26 -3.06 13.46 1.34
CA PHE A 26 -4.17 12.78 2.03
C PHE A 26 -4.33 11.35 1.54
N LEU A 27 -4.57 10.43 2.47
CA LEU A 27 -5.07 9.11 2.14
C LEU A 27 -6.60 9.11 2.22
N ILE A 28 -7.25 8.72 1.12
CA ILE A 28 -8.71 8.55 1.03
C ILE A 28 -9.00 7.06 0.94
N ASP A 29 -9.71 6.55 1.95
CA ASP A 29 -10.01 5.14 2.17
C ASP A 29 -8.76 4.22 2.22
N GLY A 30 -9.01 2.96 2.55
CA GLY A 30 -7.99 1.91 2.70
C GLY A 30 -8.68 0.59 2.99
N GLY A 31 -9.30 0.05 1.96
CA GLY A 31 -10.06 -1.19 2.03
C GLY A 31 -9.25 -2.48 1.95
N MET A 32 -9.97 -3.59 1.95
CA MET A 32 -9.47 -4.90 1.55
C MET A 32 -10.49 -5.58 0.61
N ARG A 33 -10.05 -6.53 -0.21
CA ARG A 33 -10.93 -7.39 -1.03
C ARG A 33 -11.43 -8.55 -0.14
N PRO A 34 -12.73 -8.65 0.20
CA PRO A 34 -13.22 -9.70 1.11
C PRO A 34 -13.08 -11.13 0.52
N ALA A 35 -13.15 -11.23 -0.81
CA ALA A 35 -12.93 -12.44 -1.58
C ALA A 35 -11.96 -12.12 -2.73
N ALA A 36 -10.67 -11.96 -2.40
CA ALA A 36 -9.63 -11.82 -3.43
C ALA A 36 -9.53 -13.10 -4.27
N ARG A 37 -9.47 -12.96 -5.59
CA ARG A 37 -9.30 -14.09 -6.53
C ARG A 37 -7.93 -14.75 -6.33
N GLU A 38 -7.76 -15.99 -6.78
CA GLU A 38 -6.46 -16.65 -6.67
C GLU A 38 -5.35 -15.86 -7.39
N GLY A 39 -4.30 -15.50 -6.64
CA GLY A 39 -3.19 -14.66 -7.13
C GLY A 39 -3.40 -13.14 -6.96
N GLN A 40 -4.59 -12.69 -6.57
CA GLN A 40 -4.88 -11.28 -6.27
C GLN A 40 -4.61 -10.99 -4.78
N SER A 41 -4.01 -9.83 -4.48
CA SER A 41 -3.82 -9.39 -3.09
C SER A 41 -5.17 -9.12 -2.40
N ARG A 42 -5.28 -9.42 -1.10
CA ARG A 42 -6.40 -8.92 -0.26
C ARG A 42 -6.27 -7.41 0.04
N LEU A 43 -5.06 -6.85 -0.02
CA LEU A 43 -4.75 -5.45 0.35
C LEU A 43 -4.52 -4.56 -0.90
N PRO A 44 -4.60 -3.22 -0.76
CA PRO A 44 -4.05 -2.29 -1.75
C PRO A 44 -2.51 -2.37 -1.78
N ASP A 45 -1.86 -1.76 -2.77
CA ASP A 45 -0.39 -1.62 -2.77
C ASP A 45 0.07 -0.53 -1.78
N LEU A 46 0.11 -0.92 -0.50
CA LEU A 46 0.58 -0.05 0.59
C LEU A 46 2.06 0.32 0.46
N SER A 47 2.85 -0.31 -0.43
CA SER A 47 4.26 0.04 -0.62
C SER A 47 4.45 1.43 -1.23
N LEU A 48 3.43 1.96 -1.91
CA LEU A 48 3.44 3.31 -2.48
C LEU A 48 3.40 4.40 -1.39
N LEU A 49 2.94 4.08 -0.17
CA LEU A 49 2.95 4.99 0.98
C LEU A 49 4.38 5.29 1.49
N ASP A 50 5.36 4.41 1.23
CA ASP A 50 6.79 4.67 1.57
C ASP A 50 7.35 5.85 0.73
N ARG A 51 6.78 6.14 -0.45
CA ARG A 51 7.24 7.21 -1.36
C ARG A 51 6.65 8.58 -1.03
N HIS A 52 5.38 8.59 -0.63
CA HIS A 52 4.60 9.78 -0.36
C HIS A 52 3.77 9.55 0.92
N PRO A 53 4.34 9.76 2.13
CA PRO A 53 3.64 9.50 3.37
C PRO A 53 2.46 10.47 3.53
N PRO A 54 1.24 9.98 3.86
CA PRO A 54 0.09 10.85 4.08
C PRO A 54 0.23 11.67 5.36
N GLU A 55 -0.40 12.84 5.40
CA GLU A 55 -0.47 13.74 6.55
C GLU A 55 -1.80 13.64 7.31
N ALA A 56 -2.87 13.19 6.64
CA ALA A 56 -4.13 12.81 7.29
C ALA A 56 -4.85 11.71 6.49
N ILE A 57 -5.77 11.01 7.16
CA ILE A 57 -6.59 9.94 6.59
C ILE A 57 -8.07 10.37 6.60
N LEU A 58 -8.75 10.21 5.47
CA LEU A 58 -10.16 10.53 5.26
C LEU A 58 -10.90 9.24 4.86
N ILE A 59 -12.02 8.93 5.52
CA ILE A 59 -12.81 7.72 5.26
C ILE A 59 -14.20 8.11 4.77
N THR A 60 -14.59 7.61 3.59
CA THR A 60 -15.89 7.88 2.96
C THR A 60 -17.02 7.17 3.68
N HIS A 61 -16.88 5.86 3.89
CA HIS A 61 -17.92 5.03 4.51
C HIS A 61 -17.37 3.71 5.07
N ALA A 62 -18.22 2.96 5.77
CA ALA A 62 -17.80 1.86 6.65
C ALA A 62 -17.52 0.51 5.98
N HIS A 63 -17.78 0.31 4.69
CA HIS A 63 -17.63 -1.03 4.10
C HIS A 63 -16.16 -1.49 4.09
N ILE A 64 -15.96 -2.81 4.05
CA ILE A 64 -14.64 -3.45 4.22
C ILE A 64 -13.72 -3.20 3.02
N ASP A 65 -14.28 -3.01 1.84
CA ASP A 65 -13.65 -2.51 0.62
C ASP A 65 -13.21 -1.04 0.68
N HIS A 66 -13.55 -0.30 1.74
CA HIS A 66 -13.08 1.07 2.01
C HIS A 66 -12.34 1.21 3.35
N THR A 67 -12.54 0.30 4.32
CA THR A 67 -11.96 0.38 5.67
C THR A 67 -11.12 -0.82 6.10
N GLY A 68 -11.17 -1.93 5.38
CA GLY A 68 -10.65 -3.22 5.82
C GLY A 68 -9.13 -3.30 6.03
N ALA A 69 -8.33 -2.40 5.45
CA ALA A 69 -6.88 -2.29 5.71
C ALA A 69 -6.53 -1.19 6.73
N MET A 70 -7.50 -0.42 7.21
CA MET A 70 -7.26 0.71 8.11
C MET A 70 -6.50 0.38 9.41
N PRO A 71 -6.74 -0.75 10.11
CA PRO A 71 -5.95 -1.10 11.30
C PRO A 71 -4.45 -1.26 11.00
N LEU A 72 -4.11 -1.79 9.82
CA LEU A 72 -2.73 -1.92 9.36
C LEU A 72 -2.14 -0.55 9.00
N ILE A 73 -2.85 0.24 8.19
CA ILE A 73 -2.44 1.60 7.80
C ILE A 73 -2.23 2.51 9.02
N ALA A 74 -3.18 2.50 9.97
CA ALA A 74 -3.09 3.26 11.20
C ALA A 74 -1.93 2.80 12.10
N SER A 75 -1.54 1.52 12.04
CA SER A 75 -0.35 0.99 12.72
C SER A 75 0.96 1.45 12.08
N LEU A 76 1.01 1.53 10.74
CA LEU A 76 2.15 2.08 10.00
C LEU A 76 2.34 3.58 10.27
N PHE A 77 1.24 4.31 10.44
CA PHE A 77 1.21 5.76 10.62
C PHE A 77 0.55 6.16 11.96
N PRO A 78 1.22 5.94 13.11
CA PRO A 78 0.61 6.04 14.45
C PRO A 78 0.17 7.45 14.87
N HIS A 79 0.63 8.50 14.18
CA HIS A 79 0.42 9.90 14.59
C HIS A 79 -0.57 10.69 13.72
N LEU A 80 -1.02 10.13 12.59
CA LEU A 80 -1.89 10.88 11.67
C LEU A 80 -3.31 11.04 12.24
N PRO A 81 -3.95 12.20 12.04
CA PRO A 81 -5.38 12.35 12.30
C PRO A 81 -6.18 11.53 11.27
N ILE A 82 -7.29 10.95 11.75
CA ILE A 82 -8.19 10.11 10.95
C ILE A 82 -9.59 10.69 11.08
N TYR A 83 -10.24 10.96 9.95
CA TYR A 83 -11.56 11.58 9.90
C TYR A 83 -12.57 10.68 9.20
N ALA A 84 -13.74 10.51 9.82
CA ALA A 84 -14.88 9.76 9.29
C ALA A 84 -16.17 10.34 9.90
N THR A 85 -17.34 9.97 9.41
CA THR A 85 -18.58 10.26 10.15
C THR A 85 -18.73 9.35 11.38
N GLU A 86 -19.49 9.80 12.39
CA GLU A 86 -19.74 9.01 13.60
C GLU A 86 -20.46 7.68 13.28
N ALA A 87 -21.44 7.71 12.38
CA ALA A 87 -22.08 6.49 11.90
C ALA A 87 -21.11 5.56 11.15
N THR A 88 -20.19 6.11 10.34
CA THR A 88 -19.13 5.32 9.71
C THR A 88 -18.21 4.68 10.76
N LYS A 89 -17.78 5.42 11.79
CA LYS A 89 -16.96 4.90 12.91
C LYS A 89 -17.62 3.70 13.59
N VAL A 90 -18.88 3.83 14.00
CA VAL A 90 -19.63 2.76 14.71
C VAL A 90 -19.87 1.53 13.82
N LEU A 91 -20.13 1.72 12.53
CA LEU A 91 -20.31 0.60 11.61
C LEU A 91 -18.98 -0.10 11.28
N THR A 92 -17.90 0.67 11.14
CA THR A 92 -16.54 0.17 10.91
C THR A 92 -16.07 -0.70 12.08
N GLU A 93 -16.38 -0.33 13.32
CA GLU A 93 -16.10 -1.17 14.49
C GLU A 93 -16.72 -2.57 14.36
N ILE A 94 -18.02 -2.65 14.04
CA ILE A 94 -18.75 -3.92 13.93
C ILE A 94 -18.12 -4.79 12.83
N LEU A 95 -17.80 -4.20 11.68
CA LEU A 95 -17.26 -4.90 10.53
C LEU A 95 -15.81 -5.36 10.75
N LEU A 96 -14.94 -4.53 11.31
CA LEU A 96 -13.54 -4.90 11.58
C LEU A 96 -13.42 -5.94 12.69
N ARG A 97 -14.26 -5.90 13.73
CA ARG A 97 -14.29 -6.96 14.76
C ARG A 97 -14.74 -8.31 14.20
N ASP A 98 -15.68 -8.34 13.26
CA ASP A 98 -16.05 -9.59 12.56
C ASP A 98 -14.96 -10.04 11.58
N SER A 99 -14.29 -9.10 10.90
CA SER A 99 -13.11 -9.36 10.04
C SER A 99 -11.98 -10.06 10.80
N VAL A 100 -11.57 -9.54 11.97
CA VAL A 100 -10.57 -10.20 12.84
C VAL A 100 -11.00 -11.62 13.16
N ARG A 101 -12.24 -11.82 13.62
CA ARG A 101 -12.77 -13.14 13.96
C ARG A 101 -12.76 -14.10 12.76
N ILE A 102 -13.09 -13.63 11.56
CA ILE A 102 -13.05 -14.44 10.33
C ILE A 102 -11.61 -14.83 10.02
N MET A 103 -10.67 -13.87 10.04
CA MET A 103 -9.26 -14.14 9.77
C MET A 103 -8.64 -15.10 10.80
N GLU A 104 -9.01 -15.00 12.08
CA GLU A 104 -8.58 -15.96 13.12
C GLU A 104 -9.08 -17.38 12.81
N ILE A 105 -10.33 -17.54 12.37
CA ILE A 105 -10.90 -18.83 11.98
C ILE A 105 -10.25 -19.37 10.69
N GLU A 106 -9.91 -18.50 9.74
CA GLU A 106 -9.15 -18.88 8.53
C GLU A 106 -7.72 -19.32 8.88
N GLY A 107 -7.04 -18.60 9.76
CA GLY A 107 -5.68 -18.90 10.22
C GLY A 107 -5.53 -20.18 11.05
N LEU A 108 -6.64 -20.72 11.58
CA LEU A 108 -6.67 -22.03 12.26
C LEU A 108 -6.70 -23.23 11.29
N LYS A 109 -6.84 -23.00 9.99
CA LYS A 109 -6.79 -24.08 8.97
C LYS A 109 -5.34 -24.53 8.72
N PRO A 110 -5.08 -25.77 8.25
CA PRO A 110 -3.72 -26.25 7.96
C PRO A 110 -2.96 -25.44 6.91
N ASP A 111 -3.69 -24.74 6.03
CA ASP A 111 -3.25 -23.84 4.98
C ASP A 111 -3.51 -22.36 5.31
N GLY A 112 -3.95 -22.06 6.54
CA GLY A 112 -4.35 -20.74 6.99
C GLY A 112 -3.21 -19.73 7.09
N GLU A 113 -3.50 -18.49 6.72
CA GLU A 113 -2.62 -17.34 6.92
C GLU A 113 -2.85 -16.70 8.30
N THR A 114 -1.79 -16.12 8.88
CA THR A 114 -1.91 -15.32 10.11
C THR A 114 -2.76 -14.08 9.82
N PRO A 115 -3.70 -13.68 10.72
CA PRO A 115 -4.54 -12.50 10.53
C PRO A 115 -3.76 -11.22 10.16
N LEU A 116 -4.33 -10.41 9.28
CA LEU A 116 -3.70 -9.17 8.78
C LEU A 116 -3.48 -8.12 9.89
N TYR A 117 -4.32 -8.15 10.92
CA TYR A 117 -4.27 -7.29 12.09
C TYR A 117 -4.99 -7.95 13.29
N THR A 118 -4.62 -7.52 14.51
CA THR A 118 -5.21 -7.99 15.76
C THR A 118 -6.41 -7.13 16.20
N ALA A 119 -7.17 -7.61 17.18
CA ALA A 119 -8.22 -6.83 17.84
C ALA A 119 -7.67 -5.53 18.47
N ASP A 120 -6.49 -5.57 19.10
CA ASP A 120 -5.85 -4.40 19.70
C ASP A 120 -5.52 -3.32 18.66
N GLN A 121 -5.12 -3.70 17.43
CA GLN A 121 -4.90 -2.77 16.33
C GLN A 121 -6.21 -2.15 15.81
N VAL A 122 -7.31 -2.90 15.83
CA VAL A 122 -8.65 -2.36 15.54
C VAL A 122 -9.05 -1.34 16.60
N ASP A 123 -8.88 -1.66 17.89
CA ASP A 123 -9.21 -0.73 18.98
C ASP A 123 -8.35 0.54 18.96
N ALA A 124 -7.04 0.42 18.69
CA ALA A 124 -6.14 1.55 18.54
C ALA A 124 -6.48 2.45 17.33
N PHE A 125 -6.93 1.85 16.22
CA PHE A 125 -7.43 2.58 15.05
C PHE A 125 -8.73 3.33 15.38
N LEU A 126 -9.75 2.63 15.91
CA LEU A 126 -11.06 3.22 16.23
C LEU A 126 -10.96 4.35 17.26
N GLY A 127 -10.05 4.22 18.24
CA GLY A 127 -9.76 5.25 19.24
C GLY A 127 -9.22 6.57 18.66
N ARG A 128 -8.65 6.54 17.45
CA ARG A 128 -8.09 7.72 16.76
C ARG A 128 -9.04 8.40 15.75
N ILE A 129 -10.16 7.76 15.40
CA ILE A 129 -11.13 8.36 14.47
C ILE A 129 -11.81 9.55 15.15
N THR A 130 -11.56 10.73 14.59
CA THR A 130 -12.25 11.98 14.90
C THR A 130 -13.54 12.06 14.09
N PRO A 131 -14.72 12.04 14.71
CA PRO A 131 -15.98 12.08 13.99
C PRO A 131 -16.26 13.47 13.41
N VAL A 132 -16.78 13.50 12.19
CA VAL A 132 -17.21 14.69 11.45
C VAL A 132 -18.68 14.55 11.09
N GLY A 133 -19.47 15.62 11.26
CA GLY A 133 -20.87 15.63 10.84
C GLY A 133 -21.01 15.62 9.32
N LEU A 134 -22.12 15.09 8.80
CA LEU A 134 -22.49 15.34 7.42
C LEU A 134 -22.76 16.84 7.22
N ASP A 135 -22.38 17.32 6.03
CA ASP A 135 -22.43 18.70 5.58
C ASP A 135 -21.57 19.67 6.43
N GLN A 136 -20.60 19.13 7.19
CA GLN A 136 -19.60 19.86 7.96
C GLN A 136 -18.26 19.95 7.20
N SER A 137 -17.65 21.14 7.21
CA SER A 137 -16.26 21.37 6.77
C SER A 137 -15.28 21.28 7.94
N ILE A 138 -14.09 20.74 7.68
CA ILE A 138 -12.95 20.68 8.60
C ILE A 138 -11.67 21.19 7.94
N GLN A 139 -10.73 21.68 8.75
CA GLN A 139 -9.32 21.82 8.39
C GLN A 139 -8.59 20.56 8.90
N PRO A 140 -8.14 19.64 8.03
CA PRO A 140 -7.51 18.40 8.46
C PRO A 140 -6.07 18.61 8.98
N LEU A 141 -5.44 19.73 8.63
CA LEU A 141 -4.06 20.09 9.00
C LEU A 141 -4.04 21.55 9.49
N ALA A 142 -3.51 21.78 10.70
CA ALA A 142 -3.53 23.11 11.34
C ALA A 142 -2.62 24.14 10.64
N ASP A 143 -1.64 23.68 9.88
CA ASP A 143 -0.66 24.47 9.13
C ASP A 143 -1.00 24.58 7.62
N ALA A 144 -2.25 24.27 7.24
CA ALA A 144 -2.80 24.45 5.90
C ALA A 144 -4.22 25.07 5.96
N PRO A 145 -4.38 26.33 6.40
CA PRO A 145 -5.69 26.92 6.69
C PRO A 145 -6.60 27.06 5.46
N ASP A 146 -6.02 27.22 4.26
CA ASP A 146 -6.74 27.32 2.98
C ASP A 146 -7.16 25.96 2.42
N LEU A 147 -6.89 24.87 3.13
CA LEU A 147 -7.22 23.50 2.73
C LEU A 147 -8.38 22.97 3.60
N LEU A 148 -9.55 22.82 2.97
CA LEU A 148 -10.78 22.41 3.62
C LEU A 148 -11.28 21.08 3.07
N VAL A 149 -11.82 20.22 3.94
CA VAL A 149 -12.52 18.98 3.57
C VAL A 149 -13.94 19.04 4.11
N THR A 150 -14.94 18.90 3.23
CA THR A 150 -16.36 18.90 3.58
C THR A 150 -16.95 17.50 3.34
N PHE A 151 -17.58 16.93 4.36
CA PHE A 151 -18.18 15.58 4.33
C PHE A 151 -19.63 15.67 3.85
N LEU A 152 -19.85 15.64 2.54
CA LEU A 152 -21.19 15.76 1.92
C LEU A 152 -21.90 14.40 1.90
N ARG A 153 -23.23 14.36 2.10
CA ARG A 153 -24.01 13.10 2.11
C ARG A 153 -23.92 12.32 0.79
N ALA A 154 -23.44 11.07 0.81
CA ALA A 154 -23.34 10.21 -0.37
C ALA A 154 -24.62 9.38 -0.66
N GLY A 155 -25.44 9.11 0.36
CA GLY A 155 -26.73 8.39 0.22
C GLY A 155 -26.64 6.86 0.05
N HIS A 156 -25.44 6.29 0.11
CA HIS A 156 -25.15 4.86 -0.10
C HIS A 156 -25.46 3.98 1.13
N ILE A 157 -24.80 4.25 2.27
CA ILE A 157 -25.11 3.67 3.59
C ILE A 157 -25.19 4.76 4.67
N LEU A 158 -25.57 4.40 5.89
CA LEU A 158 -25.63 5.33 7.01
C LEU A 158 -24.25 5.89 7.32
N GLY A 159 -24.13 7.21 7.36
CA GLY A 159 -22.85 7.91 7.53
C GLY A 159 -21.97 8.01 6.28
N ALA A 160 -22.38 7.43 5.13
CA ALA A 160 -21.58 7.52 3.90
C ALA A 160 -21.45 8.97 3.41
N ALA A 161 -20.21 9.40 3.19
CA ALA A 161 -19.86 10.76 2.80
C ALA A 161 -18.97 10.79 1.56
N MET A 162 -19.30 11.71 0.64
CA MET A 162 -18.39 12.22 -0.36
C MET A 162 -17.46 13.24 0.30
N LEU A 163 -16.22 13.31 -0.14
CA LEU A 163 -15.21 14.25 0.36
C LEU A 163 -15.04 15.37 -0.66
N TYR A 164 -15.55 16.55 -0.35
CA TYR A 164 -15.31 17.75 -1.15
C TYR A 164 -14.14 18.54 -0.58
N ILE A 165 -13.03 18.55 -1.31
CA ILE A 165 -11.73 19.07 -0.89
C ILE A 165 -11.48 20.37 -1.64
N THR A 166 -11.27 21.46 -0.91
CA THR A 166 -11.10 22.82 -1.45
C THR A 166 -9.68 23.30 -1.15
N SER A 167 -8.99 23.88 -2.14
CA SER A 167 -7.63 24.39 -1.97
C SER A 167 -7.30 25.52 -2.95
N PRO A 168 -6.18 26.26 -2.78
CA PRO A 168 -5.68 27.21 -3.77
C PRO A 168 -5.26 26.60 -5.12
N GLU A 169 -5.01 25.28 -5.20
CA GLU A 169 -4.72 24.58 -6.46
C GLU A 169 -5.99 24.20 -7.25
N GLY A 170 -7.16 24.32 -6.65
CA GLY A 170 -8.43 23.84 -7.19
C GLY A 170 -9.19 22.93 -6.23
N THR A 171 -10.23 22.29 -6.75
CA THR A 171 -11.25 21.56 -5.99
C THR A 171 -11.42 20.12 -6.47
N VAL A 172 -11.58 19.20 -5.50
CA VAL A 172 -11.75 17.76 -5.76
C VAL A 172 -13.03 17.27 -5.07
N LEU A 173 -13.87 16.54 -5.79
CA LEU A 173 -14.97 15.77 -5.20
C LEU A 173 -14.67 14.28 -5.32
N HIS A 174 -14.32 13.62 -4.22
CA HIS A 174 -14.23 12.16 -4.16
C HIS A 174 -15.58 11.61 -3.67
N THR A 175 -16.26 10.79 -4.47
CA THR A 175 -17.63 10.36 -4.13
C THR A 175 -17.68 9.28 -3.05
N GLY A 176 -16.66 8.44 -2.94
CA GLY A 176 -16.85 7.08 -2.42
C GLY A 176 -17.96 6.37 -3.19
N ASP A 177 -18.69 5.49 -2.52
CA ASP A 177 -19.93 4.92 -3.07
C ASP A 177 -21.12 5.87 -2.81
N ILE A 178 -21.97 6.08 -3.81
CA ILE A 178 -23.10 7.03 -3.81
C ILE A 178 -24.42 6.36 -4.18
N SER A 179 -25.55 6.90 -3.70
CA SER A 179 -26.87 6.60 -4.27
C SER A 179 -27.77 7.82 -4.24
N VAL A 180 -28.27 8.19 -5.41
CA VAL A 180 -29.26 9.27 -5.60
C VAL A 180 -30.66 8.86 -5.11
N THR A 181 -30.97 7.56 -5.08
CA THR A 181 -32.31 7.08 -4.70
C THR A 181 -32.48 7.09 -3.18
N ASP A 182 -33.55 7.74 -2.70
CA ASP A 182 -34.00 7.64 -1.31
C ASP A 182 -34.21 6.18 -0.89
N GLN A 183 -33.55 5.81 0.20
CA GLN A 183 -33.70 4.50 0.84
C GLN A 183 -34.66 4.63 2.03
N ARG A 184 -35.19 3.51 2.54
CA ARG A 184 -36.09 3.57 3.70
C ARG A 184 -35.36 3.95 4.98
N THR A 185 -34.09 3.58 5.09
CA THR A 185 -33.18 3.86 6.20
C THR A 185 -32.55 5.25 6.14
N ILE A 186 -32.20 5.76 4.96
CA ILE A 186 -31.42 7.00 4.77
C ILE A 186 -31.90 7.81 3.56
N LYS A 187 -31.61 9.11 3.58
CA LYS A 187 -31.77 9.98 2.41
C LYS A 187 -30.72 9.65 1.34
N GLY A 188 -31.13 9.69 0.08
CA GLY A 188 -30.22 9.66 -1.06
C GLY A 188 -29.42 10.96 -1.19
N LEU A 189 -28.48 10.98 -2.13
CA LEU A 189 -27.70 12.14 -2.52
C LEU A 189 -28.61 13.26 -3.07
N ASP A 190 -28.52 14.46 -2.48
CA ASP A 190 -29.19 15.65 -3.01
C ASP A 190 -28.37 16.28 -4.15
N LEU A 191 -28.81 16.00 -5.37
CA LEU A 191 -28.26 16.52 -6.61
C LEU A 191 -28.34 18.05 -6.76
N THR A 192 -29.10 18.74 -5.91
CA THR A 192 -29.23 20.21 -5.92
C THR A 192 -28.23 20.91 -4.99
N SER A 193 -27.67 20.20 -4.01
CA SER A 193 -26.66 20.72 -3.08
C SER A 193 -25.22 20.44 -3.52
N LEU A 194 -25.02 19.71 -4.63
CA LEU A 194 -23.70 19.35 -5.13
C LEU A 194 -22.87 20.57 -5.55
N PRO A 195 -21.62 20.72 -5.07
CA PRO A 195 -20.72 21.76 -5.53
C PRO A 195 -20.23 21.48 -6.96
N GLN A 196 -19.69 22.51 -7.61
CA GLN A 196 -18.82 22.30 -8.76
C GLN A 196 -17.44 21.88 -8.28
N ALA A 197 -16.78 21.00 -9.03
CA ALA A 197 -15.41 20.57 -8.75
C ALA A 197 -14.56 20.72 -10.02
N ASP A 198 -13.26 20.95 -9.89
CA ASP A 198 -12.33 20.85 -11.03
C ASP A 198 -12.14 19.37 -11.40
N VAL A 199 -11.95 18.53 -10.38
CA VAL A 199 -11.74 17.08 -10.50
C VAL A 199 -12.82 16.32 -9.73
N MET A 200 -13.41 15.30 -10.35
CA MET A 200 -14.36 14.41 -9.68
C MET A 200 -13.87 12.97 -9.78
N ILE A 201 -13.65 12.32 -8.63
CA ILE A 201 -13.31 10.89 -8.54
C ILE A 201 -14.60 10.17 -8.19
N CYS A 202 -15.15 9.39 -9.13
CA CYS A 202 -16.49 8.82 -9.06
C CYS A 202 -16.48 7.29 -9.09
N GLU A 203 -17.30 6.63 -8.27
CA GLU A 203 -17.56 5.19 -8.43
C GLU A 203 -18.23 4.86 -9.78
N GLY A 204 -18.04 3.63 -10.24
CA GLY A 204 -18.61 3.12 -11.50
C GLY A 204 -19.19 1.71 -11.38
N THR A 205 -19.52 1.25 -10.16
CA THR A 205 -19.98 -0.13 -9.86
C THR A 205 -21.09 -0.63 -10.79
N TYR A 206 -22.01 0.27 -11.18
CA TYR A 206 -23.13 -0.02 -12.10
C TYR A 206 -23.09 0.83 -13.38
N GLY A 207 -21.91 1.27 -13.82
CA GLY A 207 -21.72 2.12 -15.01
C GLY A 207 -22.25 1.53 -16.33
N ASN A 208 -22.45 0.22 -16.41
CA ASN A 208 -23.08 -0.48 -17.54
C ASN A 208 -24.52 -0.95 -17.28
N ARG A 209 -25.18 -0.54 -16.18
CA ARG A 209 -26.54 -0.99 -15.82
C ARG A 209 -27.47 0.19 -15.53
N SER A 210 -28.76 -0.07 -15.67
CA SER A 210 -29.85 0.80 -15.19
C SER A 210 -30.66 0.03 -14.16
N HIS A 211 -31.07 0.67 -13.06
CA HIS A 211 -31.90 0.02 -12.05
C HIS A 211 -33.37 -0.07 -12.50
N THR A 212 -33.99 -1.21 -12.18
CA THR A 212 -35.45 -1.34 -12.20
C THR A 212 -36.07 -0.42 -11.14
N ASN A 213 -37.32 -0.01 -11.34
CA ASN A 213 -37.99 0.89 -10.39
C ASN A 213 -38.03 0.30 -8.97
N ARG A 214 -37.41 0.99 -7.99
CA ARG A 214 -37.28 0.47 -6.62
C ARG A 214 -38.62 0.09 -5.98
N LYS A 215 -39.70 0.85 -6.21
CA LYS A 215 -41.03 0.53 -5.66
C LYS A 215 -41.60 -0.77 -6.23
N GLU A 216 -41.32 -1.04 -7.49
CA GLU A 216 -41.73 -2.27 -8.18
C GLU A 216 -40.92 -3.49 -7.69
N GLU A 217 -39.62 -3.33 -7.46
CA GLU A 217 -38.80 -4.37 -6.83
C GLU A 217 -39.24 -4.67 -5.38
N GLU A 218 -39.54 -3.64 -4.59
CA GLU A 218 -40.11 -3.79 -3.25
C GLU A 218 -41.47 -4.52 -3.28
N ARG A 219 -42.32 -4.22 -4.26
CA ARG A 219 -43.63 -4.87 -4.45
C ARG A 219 -43.47 -6.36 -4.78
N LYS A 220 -42.65 -6.70 -5.78
CA LYS A 220 -42.40 -8.10 -6.18
C LYS A 220 -41.79 -8.93 -5.05
N LEU A 221 -40.90 -8.33 -4.25
CA LEU A 221 -40.34 -8.95 -3.05
C LEU A 221 -41.44 -9.26 -2.04
N ALA A 222 -42.27 -8.27 -1.69
CA ALA A 222 -43.37 -8.45 -0.75
C ALA A 222 -44.38 -9.52 -1.21
N GLU A 223 -44.73 -9.54 -2.50
CA GLU A 223 -45.64 -10.53 -3.09
C GLU A 223 -45.05 -11.95 -3.05
N THR A 224 -43.77 -12.11 -3.35
CA THR A 224 -43.10 -13.42 -3.28
C THR A 224 -42.95 -13.90 -1.84
N VAL A 225 -42.70 -12.99 -0.89
CA VAL A 225 -42.74 -13.32 0.54
C VAL A 225 -44.14 -13.79 0.92
N GLN A 226 -45.19 -13.04 0.61
CA GLN A 226 -46.56 -13.40 0.95
C GLN A 226 -46.99 -14.75 0.34
N ALA A 227 -46.73 -14.97 -0.95
CA ALA A 227 -47.05 -16.24 -1.63
C ALA A 227 -46.30 -17.44 -1.01
N THR A 228 -45.07 -17.24 -0.51
CA THR A 228 -44.31 -18.29 0.21
C THR A 228 -44.97 -18.60 1.56
N LEU A 229 -45.41 -17.57 2.29
CA LEU A 229 -46.05 -17.72 3.60
C LEU A 229 -47.43 -18.38 3.50
N GLU A 230 -48.22 -18.06 2.48
CA GLU A 230 -49.54 -18.67 2.21
C GLU A 230 -49.46 -20.19 2.00
N GLN A 231 -48.37 -20.68 1.41
CA GLN A 231 -48.12 -22.12 1.23
C GLN A 231 -47.65 -22.82 2.52
N GLY A 232 -47.44 -22.06 3.60
CA GLY A 232 -46.85 -22.52 4.86
C GLY A 232 -45.32 -22.63 4.82
N GLY A 233 -44.67 -21.94 3.89
CA GLY A 233 -43.22 -21.92 3.71
C GLY A 233 -42.50 -20.95 4.66
N ARG A 234 -41.17 -21.08 4.69
CA ARG A 234 -40.26 -20.08 5.28
C ARG A 234 -39.55 -19.28 4.19
N VAL A 235 -39.19 -18.05 4.52
CA VAL A 235 -38.33 -17.21 3.69
C VAL A 235 -36.99 -17.01 4.39
N LEU A 236 -35.88 -17.19 3.67
CA LEU A 236 -34.57 -16.69 4.07
C LEU A 236 -34.14 -15.61 3.09
N CYS A 237 -33.75 -14.45 3.63
CA CYS A 237 -33.10 -13.37 2.92
C CYS A 237 -31.63 -13.29 3.36
N PRO A 238 -30.68 -13.90 2.63
CA PRO A 238 -29.27 -13.62 2.81
C PRO A 238 -29.02 -12.15 2.47
N ALA A 239 -28.45 -11.40 3.42
CA ALA A 239 -28.22 -9.97 3.26
C ALA A 239 -26.84 -9.55 3.75
N PHE A 240 -26.25 -8.55 3.08
CA PHE A 240 -25.13 -7.81 3.64
C PHE A 240 -25.57 -7.15 4.95
N ALA A 241 -24.69 -7.17 5.95
CA ALA A 241 -25.04 -6.79 7.32
C ALA A 241 -25.38 -5.30 7.45
N VAL A 242 -24.75 -4.46 6.62
CA VAL A 242 -24.91 -3.01 6.53
C VAL A 242 -25.73 -2.64 5.29
N GLY A 243 -26.57 -1.62 5.43
CA GLY A 243 -27.53 -1.18 4.40
C GLY A 243 -28.65 -2.18 4.12
N ARG A 244 -28.33 -3.27 3.43
CA ARG A 244 -29.32 -4.14 2.78
C ARG A 244 -30.29 -4.78 3.77
N ALA A 245 -29.79 -5.35 4.86
CA ALA A 245 -30.64 -6.07 5.81
C ALA A 245 -31.66 -5.12 6.48
N GLN A 246 -31.24 -3.89 6.78
CA GLN A 246 -32.08 -2.86 7.40
C GLN A 246 -33.18 -2.38 6.44
N GLU A 247 -32.87 -2.22 5.15
CA GLU A 247 -33.87 -1.93 4.10
C GLU A 247 -34.95 -3.02 4.06
N ILE A 248 -34.58 -4.31 4.00
CA ILE A 248 -35.55 -5.42 3.92
C ILE A 248 -36.49 -5.42 5.12
N VAL A 249 -35.99 -5.16 6.33
CA VAL A 249 -36.83 -5.07 7.53
C VAL A 249 -37.87 -3.95 7.40
N LEU A 250 -37.48 -2.77 6.90
CA LEU A 250 -38.40 -1.64 6.74
C LEU A 250 -39.37 -1.81 5.57
N ILE A 251 -38.97 -2.47 4.48
CA ILE A 251 -39.87 -2.90 3.40
C ILE A 251 -40.95 -3.81 3.99
N LEU A 252 -40.56 -4.91 4.65
CA LEU A 252 -41.50 -5.86 5.22
C LEU A 252 -42.38 -5.25 6.31
N LYS A 253 -41.83 -4.40 7.19
CA LYS A 253 -42.62 -3.64 8.19
C LYS A 253 -43.68 -2.75 7.53
N SER A 254 -43.36 -2.13 6.40
CA SER A 254 -44.28 -1.31 5.62
C SER A 254 -45.38 -2.11 4.93
N TYR A 255 -45.03 -3.21 4.24
CA TYR A 255 -46.02 -4.05 3.53
C TYR A 255 -46.89 -4.87 4.51
N ARG A 256 -46.39 -5.17 5.72
CA ARG A 256 -47.21 -5.69 6.81
C ARG A 256 -48.21 -4.66 7.33
N ALA A 257 -47.79 -3.40 7.49
CA ALA A 257 -48.68 -2.32 7.93
C ALA A 257 -49.79 -2.00 6.91
N SER A 258 -49.56 -2.22 5.61
CA SER A 258 -50.58 -2.15 4.57
C SER A 258 -51.35 -3.45 4.33
N GLY A 259 -51.16 -4.49 5.15
CA GLY A 259 -51.87 -5.77 5.04
C GLY A 259 -51.48 -6.66 3.85
N HIS A 260 -50.41 -6.33 3.12
CA HIS A 260 -49.95 -7.09 1.95
C HIS A 260 -49.01 -8.25 2.29
N VAL A 261 -48.42 -8.23 3.50
CA VAL A 261 -47.58 -9.33 4.02
C VAL A 261 -48.14 -9.78 5.37
N SER A 262 -48.27 -11.09 5.55
CA SER A 262 -48.80 -11.72 6.76
C SER A 262 -47.93 -11.43 8.00
N PRO A 263 -48.51 -11.28 9.20
CA PRO A 263 -47.78 -10.91 10.42
C PRO A 263 -47.02 -12.08 11.06
N VAL A 264 -46.23 -12.81 10.27
CA VAL A 264 -45.35 -13.90 10.76
C VAL A 264 -44.11 -13.35 11.47
N PRO A 265 -43.45 -14.14 12.33
CA PRO A 265 -42.17 -13.78 12.93
C PRO A 265 -41.08 -13.47 11.90
N ILE A 266 -40.42 -12.33 12.08
CA ILE A 266 -39.21 -11.94 11.34
C ILE A 266 -38.02 -12.02 12.30
N PHE A 267 -37.04 -12.84 11.96
CA PHE A 267 -35.85 -13.10 12.76
C PHE A 267 -34.62 -12.46 12.13
N LEU A 268 -33.90 -11.65 12.90
CA LEU A 268 -32.64 -11.04 12.51
C LEU A 268 -31.48 -11.82 13.13
N ASP A 269 -30.52 -12.29 12.33
CA ASP A 269 -29.38 -13.08 12.82
C ASP A 269 -28.04 -12.67 12.17
N GLY A 270 -26.93 -13.17 12.73
CA GLY A 270 -25.58 -12.77 12.38
C GLY A 270 -25.27 -11.34 12.84
N MET A 271 -24.50 -10.61 12.04
CA MET A 271 -24.13 -9.21 12.25
C MET A 271 -25.31 -8.25 12.08
N VAL A 272 -26.36 -8.63 11.34
CA VAL A 272 -27.56 -7.81 11.08
C VAL A 272 -28.12 -7.21 12.39
N ARG A 273 -28.11 -7.98 13.47
CA ARG A 273 -28.59 -7.56 14.80
C ARG A 273 -27.80 -6.36 15.34
N SER A 274 -26.47 -6.45 15.35
CA SER A 274 -25.58 -5.39 15.83
C SER A 274 -25.67 -4.15 14.96
N VAL A 275 -25.73 -4.33 13.64
CA VAL A 275 -25.88 -3.20 12.70
C VAL A 275 -27.25 -2.53 12.83
N CYS A 276 -28.33 -3.28 13.02
CA CYS A 276 -29.64 -2.69 13.32
C CYS A 276 -29.62 -1.87 14.62
N GLN A 277 -28.84 -2.26 15.63
CA GLN A 277 -28.65 -1.47 16.85
C GLN A 277 -27.86 -0.19 16.56
N ALA A 278 -26.76 -0.26 15.78
CA ALA A 278 -26.00 0.91 15.35
C ALA A 278 -26.85 1.90 14.53
N TYR A 279 -27.65 1.41 13.57
CA TYR A 279 -28.57 2.27 12.80
C TYR A 279 -29.57 2.99 13.73
N GLN A 280 -30.04 2.33 14.78
CA GLN A 280 -30.99 2.92 15.71
C GLN A 280 -30.34 3.91 16.70
N SER A 281 -29.04 3.78 17.00
CA SER A 281 -28.33 4.77 17.84
C SER A 281 -27.98 6.04 17.06
N GLN A 282 -27.68 5.92 15.77
CA GLN A 282 -27.27 7.03 14.90
C GLN A 282 -28.48 7.77 14.28
N VAL A 283 -29.37 8.25 15.15
CA VAL A 283 -30.69 8.80 14.76
C VAL A 283 -30.58 9.95 13.76
N HIS A 284 -29.60 10.84 13.91
CA HIS A 284 -29.47 12.06 13.09
C HIS A 284 -29.18 11.78 11.61
N ASP A 285 -28.55 10.65 11.28
CA ASP A 285 -28.21 10.28 9.90
C ASP A 285 -29.31 9.47 9.18
N LEU A 286 -30.28 8.93 9.94
CA LEU A 286 -31.42 8.20 9.40
C LEU A 286 -32.33 9.11 8.55
N HIS A 287 -33.12 8.49 7.68
CA HIS A 287 -34.15 9.17 6.89
C HIS A 287 -35.12 9.94 7.82
N PRO A 288 -35.50 11.21 7.53
CA PRO A 288 -36.30 12.05 8.43
C PRO A 288 -37.65 11.47 8.88
N SER A 289 -38.24 10.53 8.13
CA SER A 289 -39.45 9.81 8.59
C SER A 289 -39.16 8.86 9.76
N LEU A 290 -37.99 8.22 9.79
CA LEU A 290 -37.57 7.33 10.88
C LEU A 290 -37.18 8.13 12.12
N GLN A 291 -36.55 9.29 11.94
CA GLN A 291 -36.28 10.23 13.04
C GLN A 291 -37.59 10.61 13.74
N ARG A 292 -38.60 11.06 12.97
CA ARG A 292 -39.94 11.35 13.50
C ARG A 292 -40.62 10.13 14.13
N TYR A 293 -40.47 8.94 13.54
CA TYR A 293 -41.01 7.70 14.11
C TYR A 293 -40.39 7.39 15.49
N LEU A 294 -39.07 7.46 15.63
CA LEU A 294 -38.38 7.24 16.89
C LEU A 294 -38.81 8.25 17.97
N THR A 295 -38.85 9.54 17.63
CA THR A 295 -39.28 10.61 18.55
C THR A 295 -40.74 10.44 19.01
N ASN A 296 -41.64 10.13 18.07
CA ASN A 296 -43.09 10.12 18.34
C ASN A 296 -43.58 8.79 18.90
N ALA A 297 -43.20 7.66 18.29
CA ALA A 297 -43.67 6.34 18.69
C ALA A 297 -42.86 5.75 19.85
N ARG A 298 -41.59 6.15 20.02
CA ARG A 298 -40.65 5.60 21.01
C ARG A 298 -40.50 4.06 20.93
N ARG A 299 -40.73 3.48 19.75
CA ARG A 299 -40.61 2.04 19.47
C ARG A 299 -39.33 1.75 18.70
N PRO A 300 -38.67 0.59 18.92
CA PRO A 300 -37.55 0.17 18.09
C PRO A 300 -37.91 0.08 16.61
N LEU A 301 -36.94 0.40 15.75
CA LEU A 301 -37.09 0.29 14.30
C LEU A 301 -37.13 -1.17 13.85
N PHE A 302 -36.15 -1.95 14.31
CA PHE A 302 -35.81 -3.27 13.74
C PHE A 302 -36.10 -4.46 14.67
N THR A 303 -36.24 -4.24 15.99
CA THR A 303 -36.43 -5.31 16.99
C THR A 303 -37.57 -4.94 17.94
N ASP A 304 -38.78 -5.29 17.51
CA ASP A 304 -40.05 -4.88 18.11
C ASP A 304 -40.97 -6.12 18.25
N PRO A 305 -41.07 -6.69 19.47
CA PRO A 305 -41.80 -7.93 19.72
C PRO A 305 -43.30 -7.89 19.39
N ASP A 306 -44.01 -6.77 19.58
CA ASP A 306 -45.44 -6.68 19.24
C ASP A 306 -45.65 -6.62 17.72
N LEU A 307 -44.61 -6.23 16.97
CA LEU A 307 -44.56 -6.35 15.52
C LEU A 307 -43.93 -7.67 15.07
N HIS A 308 -43.72 -8.64 15.97
CA HIS A 308 -43.09 -9.92 15.70
C HIS A 308 -41.69 -9.80 15.03
N LEU A 309 -40.90 -8.79 15.40
CA LEU A 309 -39.53 -8.62 14.93
C LEU A 309 -38.54 -8.98 16.05
N TYR A 310 -37.72 -10.01 15.86
CA TYR A 310 -36.89 -10.60 16.91
C TYR A 310 -35.41 -10.69 16.51
N ALA A 311 -34.51 -10.23 17.39
CA ALA A 311 -33.07 -10.51 17.26
C ALA A 311 -32.74 -11.90 17.83
N VAL A 312 -32.18 -12.78 16.99
CA VAL A 312 -31.81 -14.15 17.37
C VAL A 312 -30.63 -14.15 18.35
N ARG A 313 -30.72 -14.94 19.40
CA ARG A 313 -29.60 -15.27 20.30
C ARG A 313 -28.94 -16.57 19.85
N ALA A 314 -27.63 -16.73 20.09
CA ALA A 314 -26.86 -17.88 19.60
C ALA A 314 -27.47 -19.24 19.97
N HIS A 315 -27.98 -19.41 21.19
CA HIS A 315 -28.63 -20.65 21.64
C HIS A 315 -30.00 -20.92 20.97
N GLN A 316 -30.65 -19.91 20.38
CA GLN A 316 -31.95 -20.05 19.71
C GLN A 316 -31.80 -20.49 18.26
N ARG A 317 -30.65 -20.23 17.63
CA ARG A 317 -30.38 -20.48 16.20
C ARG A 317 -30.69 -21.91 15.79
N GLN A 318 -30.20 -22.90 16.54
CA GLN A 318 -30.39 -24.32 16.17
C GLN A 318 -31.87 -24.74 16.21
N ALA A 319 -32.63 -24.25 17.18
CA ALA A 319 -34.07 -24.49 17.26
C ALA A 319 -34.84 -23.78 16.13
N LEU A 320 -34.40 -22.58 15.72
CA LEU A 320 -34.99 -21.86 14.60
C LEU A 320 -34.70 -22.53 13.24
N ILE A 321 -33.47 -23.03 13.02
CA ILE A 321 -33.11 -23.81 11.82
C ILE A 321 -34.00 -25.06 11.71
N ALA A 322 -34.16 -25.81 12.82
CA ALA A 322 -34.99 -27.01 12.86
C ALA A 322 -36.51 -26.73 12.75
N SER A 323 -36.95 -25.50 13.08
CA SER A 323 -38.37 -25.12 13.03
C SER A 323 -38.89 -25.10 11.59
N LYS A 324 -39.96 -25.87 11.35
CA LYS A 324 -40.66 -25.94 10.06
C LYS A 324 -41.80 -24.90 9.92
N LYS A 325 -42.09 -24.14 10.98
CA LYS A 325 -43.17 -23.13 11.02
C LYS A 325 -42.88 -21.95 10.06
N PRO A 326 -43.90 -21.30 9.47
CA PRO A 326 -43.72 -20.11 8.65
C PRO A 326 -43.02 -19.00 9.43
N ALA A 327 -41.96 -18.45 8.84
CA ALA A 327 -41.14 -17.38 9.40
C ALA A 327 -40.31 -16.73 8.27
N ILE A 328 -39.85 -15.51 8.51
CA ILE A 328 -38.88 -14.82 7.67
C ILE A 328 -37.57 -14.72 8.46
N VAL A 329 -36.44 -15.10 7.87
CA VAL A 329 -35.11 -14.96 8.47
C VAL A 329 -34.28 -14.01 7.62
N ILE A 330 -33.70 -12.97 8.21
CA ILE A 330 -32.78 -12.03 7.55
C ILE A 330 -31.43 -12.17 8.25
N SER A 331 -30.41 -12.63 7.52
CA SER A 331 -29.14 -13.03 8.14
C SER A 331 -27.94 -12.73 7.23
N SER A 332 -26.80 -12.42 7.86
CA SER A 332 -25.50 -12.30 7.19
C SER A 332 -24.79 -13.66 7.09
N SER A 333 -23.91 -13.90 6.11
CA SER A 333 -23.51 -13.01 5.00
C SER A 333 -24.49 -12.98 3.81
N GLY A 334 -24.38 -11.94 2.98
CA GLY A 334 -25.26 -11.72 1.82
C GLY A 334 -25.02 -12.64 0.62
N MET A 335 -23.85 -13.29 0.54
CA MET A 335 -23.44 -14.16 -0.57
C MET A 335 -23.36 -15.64 -0.20
N LEU A 336 -23.79 -15.99 1.03
CA LEU A 336 -23.67 -17.33 1.64
C LEU A 336 -22.22 -17.86 1.80
N SER A 337 -21.20 -17.01 1.65
CA SER A 337 -19.78 -17.37 1.83
C SER A 337 -19.41 -17.72 3.28
N GLY A 338 -20.20 -17.27 4.26
CA GLY A 338 -19.94 -17.51 5.68
C GLY A 338 -20.99 -16.92 6.62
N GLY A 339 -20.78 -17.06 7.93
CA GLY A 339 -21.67 -16.54 8.96
C GLY A 339 -22.87 -17.45 9.28
N ALA A 340 -24.03 -16.84 9.57
CA ALA A 340 -25.23 -17.57 10.00
C ALA A 340 -26.19 -17.92 8.84
N SER A 341 -26.23 -17.13 7.77
CA SER A 341 -27.10 -17.39 6.61
C SER A 341 -26.86 -18.72 5.91
N PRO A 342 -25.64 -19.29 5.78
CA PRO A 342 -25.44 -20.60 5.16
C PRO A 342 -26.07 -21.73 5.98
N LEU A 343 -26.10 -21.58 7.32
CA LEU A 343 -26.70 -22.56 8.22
C LEU A 343 -28.22 -22.65 8.04
N TYR A 344 -28.88 -21.52 7.79
CA TYR A 344 -30.29 -21.50 7.39
C TYR A 344 -30.48 -21.99 5.95
N ALA A 345 -29.62 -21.55 5.01
CA ALA A 345 -29.74 -21.89 3.60
C ALA A 345 -29.69 -23.41 3.35
N ALA A 346 -28.84 -24.15 4.07
CA ALA A 346 -28.75 -25.61 4.00
C ALA A 346 -30.08 -26.34 4.27
N GLU A 347 -30.98 -25.73 5.04
CA GLU A 347 -32.24 -26.30 5.51
C GLU A 347 -33.47 -25.63 4.85
N VAL A 348 -33.31 -24.43 4.29
CA VAL A 348 -34.32 -23.73 3.48
C VAL A 348 -34.30 -24.28 2.05
N ALA A 349 -33.12 -24.46 1.46
CA ALA A 349 -32.95 -24.93 0.08
C ALA A 349 -33.62 -26.27 -0.20
N THR A 350 -33.61 -27.19 0.77
CA THR A 350 -34.11 -28.57 0.64
C THR A 350 -35.63 -28.70 0.75
N ARG A 351 -36.38 -27.60 0.96
CA ARG A 351 -37.83 -27.61 1.18
C ARG A 351 -38.56 -26.89 0.06
N GLU A 352 -39.36 -27.62 -0.71
CA GLU A 352 -40.08 -27.09 -1.88
C GLU A 352 -40.93 -25.83 -1.61
N LYS A 353 -41.56 -25.79 -0.43
CA LYS A 353 -42.40 -24.67 0.03
C LYS A 353 -41.62 -23.44 0.50
N ASP A 354 -40.34 -23.59 0.83
CA ASP A 354 -39.53 -22.48 1.33
C ASP A 354 -38.99 -21.62 0.17
N CYS A 355 -38.38 -20.48 0.48
CA CYS A 355 -37.83 -19.55 -0.51
C CYS A 355 -36.51 -18.91 -0.05
N LEU A 356 -35.54 -18.83 -0.98
CA LEU A 356 -34.28 -18.09 -0.85
C LEU A 356 -34.39 -16.77 -1.64
N LEU A 357 -34.23 -15.62 -0.97
CA LEU A 357 -34.37 -14.30 -1.57
C LEU A 357 -33.06 -13.50 -1.54
N PHE A 358 -32.41 -13.37 -2.70
CA PHE A 358 -31.20 -12.58 -2.85
C PHE A 358 -31.52 -11.13 -3.25
N THR A 359 -30.78 -10.17 -2.67
CA THR A 359 -31.10 -8.74 -2.79
C THR A 359 -29.88 -7.83 -2.96
N GLY A 360 -28.68 -8.41 -3.03
CA GLY A 360 -27.41 -7.71 -3.22
C GLY A 360 -26.61 -8.32 -4.35
N TYR A 361 -25.44 -7.74 -4.64
CA TYR A 361 -24.46 -8.35 -5.52
C TYR A 361 -24.09 -9.76 -5.02
N GLN A 362 -23.75 -10.64 -5.97
CA GLN A 362 -23.25 -11.99 -5.71
C GLN A 362 -22.02 -12.14 -6.58
N ASP A 363 -20.88 -12.44 -5.97
CA ASP A 363 -19.68 -12.84 -6.70
C ASP A 363 -19.94 -14.18 -7.42
N GLU A 364 -19.36 -14.37 -8.60
CA GLU A 364 -19.57 -15.57 -9.43
C GLU A 364 -19.07 -16.84 -8.73
N GLU A 365 -18.04 -16.73 -7.89
CA GLU A 365 -17.51 -17.85 -7.10
C GLU A 365 -18.32 -18.14 -5.82
N ALA A 366 -19.25 -17.24 -5.43
CA ALA A 366 -19.97 -17.37 -4.18
C ALA A 366 -21.16 -18.36 -4.26
N PRO A 367 -21.47 -19.10 -3.18
CA PRO A 367 -22.57 -20.08 -3.20
C PRO A 367 -23.92 -19.48 -3.58
N GLY A 368 -24.18 -18.21 -3.25
CA GLY A 368 -25.41 -17.54 -3.65
C GLY A 368 -25.58 -17.30 -5.15
N ALA A 369 -24.48 -17.11 -5.91
CA ALA A 369 -24.53 -17.09 -7.38
C ALA A 369 -24.87 -18.48 -7.93
N ALA A 370 -24.27 -19.54 -7.37
CA ALA A 370 -24.59 -20.91 -7.74
C ALA A 370 -26.06 -21.27 -7.46
N PHE A 371 -26.64 -20.82 -6.34
CA PHE A 371 -28.07 -20.98 -6.06
C PHE A 371 -28.99 -20.24 -7.04
N LEU A 372 -28.56 -19.08 -7.57
CA LEU A 372 -29.33 -18.31 -8.57
C LEU A 372 -29.25 -18.92 -9.97
N ALA A 373 -28.16 -19.62 -10.31
CA ALA A 373 -27.98 -20.31 -11.58
C ALA A 373 -28.64 -21.71 -11.62
N ALA A 374 -28.77 -22.34 -10.46
CA ALA A 374 -29.31 -23.69 -10.31
C ALA A 374 -30.84 -23.77 -10.50
N LYS A 375 -31.30 -24.92 -10.98
CA LYS A 375 -32.72 -25.27 -11.10
C LYS A 375 -33.16 -26.18 -9.95
N ARG A 376 -34.46 -26.25 -9.71
CA ARG A 376 -35.03 -27.22 -8.76
C ARG A 376 -34.70 -28.65 -9.22
N GLY A 377 -34.15 -29.45 -8.30
CA GLY A 377 -33.61 -30.78 -8.55
C GLY A 377 -32.08 -30.81 -8.54
N ASP A 378 -31.41 -29.70 -8.87
CA ASP A 378 -29.95 -29.62 -8.92
C ASP A 378 -29.33 -29.69 -7.52
N THR A 379 -28.04 -30.00 -7.46
CA THR A 379 -27.27 -30.02 -6.21
C THR A 379 -26.22 -28.92 -6.22
N VAL A 380 -26.30 -28.00 -5.26
CA VAL A 380 -25.42 -26.83 -5.14
C VAL A 380 -24.38 -27.07 -4.06
N LYS A 381 -23.11 -26.74 -4.34
CA LYS A 381 -22.03 -26.79 -3.35
C LYS A 381 -22.04 -25.54 -2.47
N MET A 382 -21.93 -25.72 -1.16
CA MET A 382 -21.85 -24.63 -0.18
C MET A 382 -20.85 -25.02 0.91
N GLY A 383 -19.62 -24.49 0.80
CA GLY A 383 -18.47 -25.00 1.55
C GLY A 383 -18.21 -26.47 1.22
N ASP A 384 -17.96 -27.30 2.23
CA ASP A 384 -17.72 -28.74 2.08
C ASP A 384 -18.99 -29.58 1.90
N LYS A 385 -20.17 -28.94 1.83
CA LYS A 385 -21.47 -29.61 1.77
C LYS A 385 -22.11 -29.43 0.39
N TRP A 386 -22.82 -30.48 -0.04
CA TRP A 386 -23.69 -30.46 -1.20
C TRP A 386 -25.15 -30.41 -0.72
N VAL A 387 -25.93 -29.50 -1.29
CA VAL A 387 -27.32 -29.23 -0.89
C VAL A 387 -28.23 -29.39 -2.10
N GLN A 388 -29.21 -30.29 -2.00
CA GLN A 388 -30.22 -30.45 -3.05
C GLN A 388 -31.20 -29.28 -3.02
N LEU A 389 -31.35 -28.58 -4.15
CA LEU A 389 -32.23 -27.43 -4.28
C LEU A 389 -33.65 -27.90 -4.65
N ALA A 390 -34.60 -27.76 -3.72
CA ALA A 390 -36.03 -27.98 -3.95
C ALA A 390 -36.85 -26.68 -3.87
N CYS A 391 -36.38 -25.69 -3.10
CA CYS A 391 -37.11 -24.46 -2.80
C CYS A 391 -37.23 -23.50 -4.00
N ARG A 392 -37.94 -22.38 -3.83
CA ARG A 392 -37.88 -21.26 -4.79
C ARG A 392 -36.61 -20.42 -4.54
N VAL A 393 -35.94 -19.95 -5.58
CA VAL A 393 -34.84 -18.98 -5.48
C VAL A 393 -35.19 -17.77 -6.33
N GLU A 394 -35.07 -16.56 -5.79
CA GLU A 394 -35.41 -15.31 -6.47
C GLU A 394 -34.38 -14.21 -6.17
N ARG A 395 -34.33 -13.21 -7.06
CA ARG A 395 -33.46 -12.04 -6.94
C ARG A 395 -34.25 -10.75 -7.13
N TYR A 396 -33.99 -9.76 -6.27
CA TYR A 396 -34.51 -8.39 -6.40
C TYR A 396 -33.37 -7.37 -6.39
N ASN A 397 -33.47 -6.34 -7.23
CA ASN A 397 -32.43 -5.33 -7.37
C ASN A 397 -32.74 -4.11 -6.49
N LEU A 398 -32.34 -4.17 -5.21
CA LEU A 398 -32.55 -3.10 -4.24
C LEU A 398 -31.32 -2.18 -4.05
N SER A 399 -30.40 -2.13 -5.03
CA SER A 399 -29.02 -1.60 -4.91
C SER A 399 -28.87 -0.35 -4.03
N GLY A 400 -27.77 -0.32 -3.26
CA GLY A 400 -27.35 0.84 -2.48
C GLY A 400 -26.46 1.81 -3.26
N HIS A 401 -26.11 1.50 -4.51
CA HIS A 401 -25.32 2.33 -5.40
C HIS A 401 -26.21 3.07 -6.41
N ALA A 402 -25.66 4.10 -7.03
CA ALA A 402 -26.22 4.74 -8.21
C ALA A 402 -26.11 3.83 -9.44
N ASP A 403 -27.06 3.92 -10.38
CA ASP A 403 -26.90 3.33 -11.72
C ASP A 403 -26.25 4.31 -12.70
N ALA A 404 -25.98 3.85 -13.93
CA ALA A 404 -25.33 4.67 -14.96
C ALA A 404 -26.04 6.02 -15.20
N GLU A 405 -27.37 6.06 -15.21
CA GLU A 405 -28.15 7.29 -15.44
C GLU A 405 -28.06 8.24 -14.23
N GLN A 406 -28.08 7.70 -13.01
CA GLN A 406 -27.89 8.46 -11.77
C GLN A 406 -26.47 9.01 -11.65
N ILE A 407 -25.45 8.25 -12.05
CA ILE A 407 -24.06 8.73 -12.10
C ILE A 407 -23.91 9.83 -13.16
N VAL A 408 -24.43 9.62 -14.38
CA VAL A 408 -24.45 10.64 -15.44
C VAL A 408 -25.13 11.93 -14.98
N HIS A 409 -26.25 11.85 -14.27
CA HIS A 409 -26.90 13.03 -13.71
C HIS A 409 -26.04 13.72 -12.63
N THR A 410 -25.40 12.94 -11.76
CA THR A 410 -24.50 13.45 -10.70
C THR A 410 -23.32 14.21 -11.30
N VAL A 411 -22.60 13.61 -12.26
CA VAL A 411 -21.51 14.25 -13.01
C VAL A 411 -22.01 15.50 -13.74
N THR A 412 -23.19 15.46 -14.36
CA THR A 412 -23.79 16.61 -15.07
C THR A 412 -24.12 17.79 -14.14
N LYS A 413 -24.34 17.53 -12.83
CA LYS A 413 -24.56 18.58 -11.82
C LYS A 413 -23.25 19.18 -11.33
N VAL A 414 -22.27 18.33 -11.00
CA VAL A 414 -20.92 18.75 -10.56
C VAL A 414 -20.16 19.47 -11.67
N ARG A 415 -20.34 19.06 -12.93
CA ARG A 415 -19.62 19.59 -14.10
C ARG A 415 -18.10 19.62 -13.92
N PRO A 416 -17.46 18.48 -13.59
CA PRO A 416 -16.01 18.42 -13.49
C PRO A 416 -15.35 18.78 -14.83
N ARG A 417 -14.12 19.31 -14.76
CA ARG A 417 -13.24 19.40 -15.94
C ARG A 417 -12.72 18.00 -16.27
N THR A 418 -12.19 17.33 -15.24
CA THR A 418 -11.65 15.97 -15.29
C THR A 418 -12.47 15.04 -14.42
N LEU A 419 -13.02 13.98 -15.02
CA LEU A 419 -13.75 12.90 -14.37
C LEU A 419 -12.86 11.65 -14.30
N ILE A 420 -12.59 11.17 -13.10
CA ILE A 420 -11.83 9.95 -12.87
C ILE A 420 -12.82 8.87 -12.44
N LEU A 421 -12.89 7.77 -13.19
CA LEU A 421 -13.77 6.65 -12.89
C LEU A 421 -13.00 5.55 -12.15
N VAL A 422 -13.47 5.21 -10.96
CA VAL A 422 -12.91 4.17 -10.07
C VAL A 422 -14.02 3.25 -9.57
N HIS A 423 -13.66 2.28 -8.73
CA HIS A 423 -14.57 1.35 -8.05
C HIS A 423 -15.64 0.75 -9.00
N GLY A 424 -15.19 -0.14 -9.87
CA GLY A 424 -16.02 -0.78 -10.90
C GLY A 424 -15.20 -1.69 -11.81
N ALA A 425 -15.86 -2.69 -12.41
CA ALA A 425 -15.23 -3.54 -13.41
C ALA A 425 -14.91 -2.72 -14.69
N PRO A 426 -13.83 -3.02 -15.44
CA PRO A 426 -13.41 -2.22 -16.60
C PRO A 426 -14.54 -1.95 -17.60
N GLU A 427 -15.36 -2.97 -17.92
CA GLU A 427 -16.47 -2.86 -18.87
C GLU A 427 -17.63 -1.97 -18.35
N ALA A 428 -17.72 -1.78 -17.04
CA ALA A 428 -18.66 -0.84 -16.42
C ALA A 428 -18.13 0.60 -16.47
N LEU A 429 -16.82 0.79 -16.23
CA LEU A 429 -16.16 2.09 -16.31
C LEU A 429 -16.11 2.61 -17.75
N GLU A 430 -15.74 1.77 -18.72
CA GLU A 430 -15.75 2.11 -20.15
C GLU A 430 -17.16 2.45 -20.65
N ALA A 431 -18.18 1.67 -20.27
CA ALA A 431 -19.56 1.94 -20.69
C ALA A 431 -20.07 3.29 -20.15
N LEU A 432 -19.63 3.68 -18.96
CA LEU A 432 -19.95 4.96 -18.33
C LEU A 432 -19.15 6.11 -18.95
N ALA A 433 -17.85 5.95 -19.20
CA ALA A 433 -17.02 6.95 -19.89
C ALA A 433 -17.62 7.32 -21.26
N ASN A 434 -18.05 6.33 -22.03
CA ASN A 434 -18.73 6.50 -23.32
C ASN A 434 -20.07 7.29 -23.25
N ARG A 435 -20.60 7.62 -22.06
CA ARG A 435 -21.75 8.52 -21.89
C ARG A 435 -21.39 10.00 -21.97
N PHE A 436 -20.13 10.38 -21.81
CA PHE A 436 -19.68 11.77 -21.81
C PHE A 436 -18.77 12.05 -23.02
N SER A 437 -18.96 13.20 -23.66
CA SER A 437 -18.24 13.58 -24.90
C SER A 437 -17.61 14.98 -24.85
N ARG A 438 -17.67 15.64 -23.68
CA ARG A 438 -17.23 17.03 -23.46
C ARG A 438 -16.54 17.25 -22.11
N ILE A 439 -16.14 16.15 -21.46
CA ILE A 439 -15.46 16.10 -20.18
C ILE A 439 -14.20 15.27 -20.43
N GLU A 440 -13.08 15.64 -19.82
CA GLU A 440 -11.85 14.82 -19.83
C GLU A 440 -12.09 13.63 -18.89
N ILE A 441 -11.83 12.40 -19.34
CA ILE A 441 -12.15 11.19 -18.57
C ILE A 441 -10.92 10.32 -18.45
N GLU A 442 -10.60 9.93 -17.23
CA GLU A 442 -9.52 9.00 -16.91
C GLU A 442 -10.08 7.74 -16.25
N ILE A 443 -9.52 6.57 -16.62
CA ILE A 443 -9.82 5.27 -16.01
C ILE A 443 -8.50 4.64 -15.58
N PRO A 444 -7.99 4.97 -14.39
CA PRO A 444 -6.66 4.52 -13.96
C PRO A 444 -6.63 3.02 -13.62
N GLY A 445 -5.44 2.43 -13.74
CA GLY A 445 -5.11 1.11 -13.21
C GLY A 445 -4.58 1.15 -11.76
N PRO A 446 -4.52 0.00 -11.07
CA PRO A 446 -3.86 -0.10 -9.77
C PRO A 446 -2.37 0.23 -9.88
N GLY A 447 -1.88 1.09 -8.97
CA GLY A 447 -0.51 1.61 -8.93
C GLY A 447 -0.25 2.80 -9.85
N GLU A 448 -1.24 3.26 -10.61
CA GLU A 448 -1.11 4.42 -11.50
C GLU A 448 -1.14 5.75 -10.72
N THR A 449 -0.48 6.76 -11.28
CA THR A 449 -0.42 8.13 -10.76
C THR A 449 -0.85 9.10 -11.85
N LEU A 450 -1.98 9.77 -11.66
CA LEU A 450 -2.47 10.83 -12.54
C LEU A 450 -1.96 12.18 -12.03
N VAL A 451 -1.25 12.93 -12.88
CA VAL A 451 -0.81 14.30 -12.60
C VAL A 451 -1.74 15.26 -13.32
N LEU A 452 -2.50 16.05 -12.55
CA LEU A 452 -3.51 16.95 -13.07
C LEU A 452 -3.02 18.40 -12.99
N THR A 453 -2.98 19.05 -14.14
CA THR A 453 -2.53 20.45 -14.28
C THR A 453 -3.54 21.38 -13.60
N PRO A 454 -3.18 22.04 -12.49
CA PRO A 454 -4.11 22.93 -11.79
C PRO A 454 -4.41 24.15 -12.66
N THR A 455 -5.69 24.51 -12.78
CA THR A 455 -6.08 25.73 -13.50
C THR A 455 -5.84 26.94 -12.60
N ARG A 456 -4.65 27.55 -12.72
CA ARG A 456 -4.28 28.75 -11.95
C ARG A 456 -5.33 29.87 -12.06
N VAL A 457 -5.64 30.48 -10.92
CA VAL A 457 -5.86 31.93 -10.84
C VAL A 457 -4.48 32.60 -10.85
N GLU A 458 -4.30 33.72 -11.54
CA GLU A 458 -2.96 34.30 -11.77
C GLU A 458 -2.28 34.87 -10.51
N LEU A 459 -1.06 34.37 -10.28
CA LEU A 459 0.12 35.17 -9.94
C LEU A 459 1.27 34.71 -10.88
N PRO A 460 2.33 35.52 -11.11
CA PRO A 460 3.21 35.38 -12.29
C PRO A 460 4.05 34.08 -12.39
N PRO A 461 4.66 33.79 -13.57
CA PRO A 461 4.99 32.43 -13.99
C PRO A 461 6.47 32.04 -13.89
N LEU A 462 6.75 30.73 -13.94
CA LEU A 462 8.00 30.12 -14.44
C LEU A 462 7.70 28.75 -15.11
N ILE A 463 8.69 28.17 -15.79
CA ILE A 463 8.56 27.36 -17.03
C ILE A 463 8.81 25.84 -16.82
N GLU A 464 8.18 24.98 -17.66
CA GLU A 464 8.28 23.49 -17.73
C GLU A 464 9.43 22.98 -18.65
N PRO A 465 9.89 21.69 -18.60
CA PRO A 465 9.34 20.59 -19.46
C PRO A 465 9.58 19.13 -18.90
N PRO A 466 9.54 18.00 -19.67
CA PRO A 466 8.42 17.35 -20.41
C PRO A 466 8.24 15.80 -20.16
N VAL A 467 7.41 15.15 -21.00
CA VAL A 467 6.75 13.80 -20.97
C VAL A 467 7.58 12.58 -21.49
N LEU A 468 7.19 11.32 -21.19
CA LEU A 468 7.44 10.09 -22.01
C LEU A 468 6.41 8.93 -21.79
N SER A 469 6.42 7.86 -22.62
CA SER A 469 5.28 6.95 -22.99
C SER A 469 5.47 5.40 -22.81
N GLU A 470 4.48 4.59 -23.29
CA GLU A 470 4.16 3.14 -23.09
C GLU A 470 5.00 2.06 -23.86
N LYS A 471 4.73 0.71 -23.99
CA LYS A 471 3.59 -0.24 -23.70
C LYS A 471 3.99 -1.77 -23.71
N SER A 472 3.01 -2.68 -23.55
CA SER A 472 2.88 -4.14 -23.95
C SER A 472 3.79 -5.25 -23.34
N ASP A 473 3.49 -6.59 -23.31
CA ASP A 473 2.29 -7.48 -23.43
C ASP A 473 2.59 -8.92 -22.88
N VAL A 474 1.61 -9.86 -22.80
CA VAL A 474 1.70 -11.20 -22.11
C VAL A 474 1.15 -12.42 -22.92
N VAL A 475 1.73 -13.63 -22.78
CA VAL A 475 1.19 -14.97 -23.22
C VAL A 475 1.73 -16.16 -22.34
N PRO A 476 1.31 -17.46 -22.44
CA PRO A 476 0.87 -18.24 -21.25
C PRO A 476 1.53 -19.63 -20.93
N LEU A 477 0.99 -20.29 -19.88
CA LEU A 477 1.25 -21.61 -19.20
C LEU A 477 1.14 -22.88 -20.11
N PRO A 478 1.59 -24.14 -19.76
CA PRO A 478 1.10 -24.96 -18.60
C PRO A 478 1.92 -26.21 -18.05
N VAL A 479 1.27 -26.95 -17.12
CA VAL A 479 1.47 -28.36 -16.64
C VAL A 479 2.46 -28.68 -15.50
N THR A 480 2.06 -29.63 -14.65
CA THR A 480 2.67 -30.08 -13.38
C THR A 480 3.46 -31.40 -13.52
N VAL A 481 4.62 -31.49 -12.88
CA VAL A 481 5.55 -32.66 -12.89
C VAL A 481 6.10 -32.86 -11.47
N ASP A 482 6.61 -34.05 -11.13
CA ASP A 482 7.23 -34.36 -9.84
C ASP A 482 8.35 -33.34 -9.47
N LEU A 483 8.27 -32.74 -8.28
CA LEU A 483 8.85 -31.41 -8.05
C LEU A 483 10.16 -31.41 -7.23
N PRO A 484 11.25 -30.81 -7.77
CA PRO A 484 12.51 -30.63 -7.06
C PRO A 484 12.39 -29.65 -5.88
N ASP A 485 13.35 -29.71 -4.95
CA ASP A 485 13.46 -28.70 -3.89
C ASP A 485 13.94 -27.35 -4.45
N PRO A 486 13.29 -26.23 -4.12
CA PRO A 486 13.79 -24.91 -4.49
C PRO A 486 15.10 -24.59 -3.76
N THR A 487 16.02 -23.93 -4.44
CA THR A 487 17.08 -23.16 -3.78
C THR A 487 16.61 -21.73 -3.51
N VAL A 488 17.27 -21.03 -2.59
CA VAL A 488 17.04 -19.58 -2.35
C VAL A 488 17.16 -18.76 -3.63
N ARG A 489 18.05 -19.18 -4.55
CA ARG A 489 18.28 -18.54 -5.84
C ARG A 489 17.10 -18.75 -6.79
N ASP A 490 16.54 -19.96 -6.85
CA ASP A 490 15.37 -20.21 -7.71
C ASP A 490 14.15 -19.40 -7.23
N LEU A 491 13.93 -19.35 -5.91
CA LEU A 491 12.87 -18.53 -5.32
C LEU A 491 13.08 -17.04 -5.63
N TRP A 492 14.33 -16.57 -5.58
CA TRP A 492 14.69 -15.19 -5.93
C TRP A 492 14.52 -14.90 -7.43
N GLU A 493 14.93 -15.80 -8.32
CA GLU A 493 14.75 -15.63 -9.77
C GLU A 493 13.25 -15.61 -10.13
N ARG A 494 12.41 -16.45 -9.50
CA ARG A 494 10.94 -16.39 -9.63
C ARG A 494 10.37 -15.08 -9.09
N ALA A 495 10.74 -14.68 -7.87
CA ALA A 495 10.27 -13.44 -7.26
C ALA A 495 10.66 -12.20 -8.07
N ARG A 496 11.91 -12.12 -8.53
CA ARG A 496 12.45 -11.03 -9.34
C ARG A 496 11.81 -10.96 -10.73
N THR A 497 11.45 -12.09 -11.33
CA THR A 497 10.83 -12.10 -12.68
C THR A 497 9.32 -11.83 -12.63
N GLN A 498 8.61 -12.32 -11.61
CA GLN A 498 7.15 -12.18 -11.49
C GLN A 498 6.70 -10.97 -10.67
N GLY A 499 7.60 -10.32 -9.93
CA GLY A 499 7.25 -9.22 -9.02
C GLY A 499 8.48 -8.61 -8.34
N PRO A 500 9.40 -7.96 -9.09
CA PRO A 500 10.68 -7.48 -8.57
C PRO A 500 10.58 -6.38 -7.50
N GLN A 501 9.42 -5.73 -7.37
CA GLN A 501 9.20 -4.62 -6.44
C GLN A 501 8.18 -4.93 -5.35
N ARG A 502 7.52 -6.11 -5.40
CA ARG A 502 6.50 -6.49 -4.42
C ARG A 502 7.08 -7.37 -3.31
N PRO A 503 6.56 -7.28 -2.07
CA PRO A 503 6.87 -8.27 -1.05
C PRO A 503 6.24 -9.63 -1.41
N TRP A 504 6.94 -10.71 -1.06
CA TRP A 504 6.47 -12.09 -1.22
C TRP A 504 6.41 -12.80 0.12
N THR A 505 5.37 -13.57 0.38
CA THR A 505 5.30 -14.52 1.51
C THR A 505 5.96 -15.87 1.16
N VAL A 506 6.23 -16.70 2.17
CA VAL A 506 6.69 -18.09 1.98
C VAL A 506 5.75 -18.87 1.05
N VAL A 507 4.43 -18.71 1.23
CA VAL A 507 3.42 -19.44 0.47
C VAL A 507 3.41 -18.98 -0.99
N GLU A 508 3.52 -17.68 -1.26
CA GLU A 508 3.60 -17.16 -2.62
C GLU A 508 4.90 -17.54 -3.33
N LEU A 509 6.04 -17.55 -2.64
CA LEU A 509 7.30 -18.07 -3.20
C LEU A 509 7.18 -19.55 -3.56
N GLY A 510 6.51 -20.33 -2.70
CA GLY A 510 6.16 -21.72 -2.98
C GLY A 510 5.28 -21.84 -4.23
N LYS A 511 4.16 -21.10 -4.31
CA LYS A 511 3.27 -21.08 -5.48
C LYS A 511 3.99 -20.63 -6.76
N ALA A 512 4.86 -19.62 -6.71
CA ALA A 512 5.61 -19.13 -7.87
C ALA A 512 6.66 -20.11 -8.40
N TYR A 513 7.27 -20.91 -7.52
CA TYR A 513 8.23 -21.93 -7.90
C TYR A 513 7.56 -23.22 -8.38
N TYR A 514 6.60 -23.73 -7.61
CA TYR A 514 5.93 -25.02 -7.84
C TYR A 514 4.71 -24.95 -8.80
N GLY A 515 4.22 -23.74 -9.08
CA GLY A 515 3.06 -23.49 -9.95
C GLY A 515 1.78 -24.16 -9.43
N ALA A 516 0.96 -24.64 -10.36
CA ALA A 516 -0.28 -25.38 -10.07
C ALA A 516 -0.05 -26.71 -9.29
N SER A 517 1.20 -27.12 -9.11
CA SER A 517 1.57 -28.30 -8.31
C SER A 517 1.75 -27.98 -6.82
N TYR A 518 1.66 -26.72 -6.41
CA TYR A 518 1.92 -26.33 -5.02
C TYR A 518 0.87 -26.90 -4.06
N MET A 519 1.33 -27.60 -3.03
CA MET A 519 0.49 -28.12 -1.95
C MET A 519 1.03 -27.62 -0.60
N PRO A 520 0.19 -27.41 0.44
CA PRO A 520 0.62 -26.93 1.75
C PRO A 520 1.74 -27.77 2.40
N THR A 521 1.82 -29.07 2.10
CA THR A 521 2.89 -29.97 2.55
C THR A 521 4.28 -29.59 2.02
N LEU A 522 4.35 -28.89 0.87
CA LEU A 522 5.61 -28.41 0.28
C LEU A 522 6.14 -27.14 0.94
N ARG A 523 5.34 -26.45 1.78
CA ARG A 523 5.72 -25.20 2.46
C ARG A 523 7.03 -25.34 3.24
N SER A 524 7.20 -26.44 3.97
CA SER A 524 8.41 -26.72 4.76
C SER A 524 9.69 -26.76 3.91
N ARG A 525 9.60 -27.24 2.66
CA ARG A 525 10.70 -27.28 1.69
C ARG A 525 11.13 -25.85 1.32
N VAL A 526 10.16 -24.96 1.10
CA VAL A 526 10.38 -23.52 0.84
C VAL A 526 10.96 -22.80 2.06
N GLU A 527 10.47 -23.10 3.27
CA GLU A 527 10.99 -22.53 4.51
C GLU A 527 12.44 -22.95 4.79
N VAL A 528 12.82 -24.19 4.44
CA VAL A 528 14.22 -24.65 4.48
C VAL A 528 15.07 -23.90 3.45
N ALA A 529 14.59 -23.75 2.21
CA ALA A 529 15.28 -23.00 1.16
C ALA A 529 15.53 -21.53 1.50
N LEU A 530 14.66 -20.90 2.29
CA LEU A 530 14.77 -19.50 2.71
C LEU A 530 15.70 -19.27 3.92
N LYS A 531 16.28 -20.33 4.49
CA LYS A 531 17.37 -20.20 5.49
C LYS A 531 18.62 -19.62 4.82
N GLY A 532 18.84 -18.32 5.04
CA GLY A 532 19.89 -17.56 4.36
C GLY A 532 19.39 -16.64 3.24
N ALA A 533 18.09 -16.33 3.18
CA ALA A 533 17.50 -15.45 2.16
C ALA A 533 18.03 -14.00 2.12
N ALA A 534 18.69 -13.49 3.16
CA ALA A 534 19.09 -12.09 3.30
C ALA A 534 19.95 -11.47 2.16
N PRO A 535 20.85 -12.19 1.46
CA PRO A 535 21.60 -11.66 0.31
C PRO A 535 20.74 -11.51 -0.94
N TYR A 536 19.70 -12.34 -1.09
CA TYR A 536 18.79 -12.35 -2.24
C TYR A 536 17.53 -11.50 -1.99
N PHE A 537 17.10 -11.38 -0.74
CA PHE A 537 15.87 -10.70 -0.34
C PHE A 537 16.11 -9.70 0.79
N LYS A 538 15.43 -8.55 0.71
CA LYS A 538 15.19 -7.67 1.85
C LYS A 538 14.08 -8.28 2.69
N LEU A 539 14.44 -8.77 3.88
CA LEU A 539 13.52 -9.38 4.83
C LEU A 539 12.82 -8.28 5.62
N ARG A 540 11.48 -8.31 5.68
CA ARG A 540 10.65 -7.45 6.53
C ARG A 540 9.59 -8.29 7.25
N THR A 541 9.01 -7.74 8.31
CA THR A 541 7.84 -8.30 8.99
C THR A 541 6.64 -7.40 8.72
N MET A 542 5.52 -7.96 8.28
CA MET A 542 4.28 -7.24 8.03
C MET A 542 3.18 -7.83 8.91
N GLY A 543 2.80 -7.09 9.96
CA GLY A 543 2.03 -7.66 11.06
C GLY A 543 2.78 -8.84 11.69
N ALA A 544 2.13 -10.00 11.73
CA ALA A 544 2.69 -11.25 12.25
C ALA A 544 3.30 -12.17 11.16
N GLN A 545 3.40 -11.72 9.89
CA GLN A 545 3.97 -12.50 8.79
C GLN A 545 5.36 -12.00 8.37
N MET A 546 6.26 -12.92 7.97
CA MET A 546 7.53 -12.58 7.33
C MET A 546 7.39 -12.46 5.82
N ILE A 547 7.92 -11.38 5.26
CA ILE A 547 7.90 -11.07 3.83
C ILE A 547 9.32 -10.88 3.26
N TYR A 548 9.46 -11.27 1.99
CA TYR A 548 10.70 -11.40 1.25
C TYR A 548 10.60 -10.51 0.00
N LEU A 549 11.27 -9.35 -0.01
CA LEU A 549 11.31 -8.45 -1.15
C LEU A 549 12.58 -8.73 -1.98
N PRO A 550 12.51 -9.23 -3.23
CA PRO A 550 13.70 -9.59 -4.00
C PRO A 550 14.60 -8.37 -4.22
N ARG A 551 15.92 -8.55 -4.06
CA ARG A 551 16.92 -7.53 -4.39
C ARG A 551 17.17 -7.48 -5.91
N PRO A 552 17.50 -6.32 -6.49
CA PRO A 552 18.01 -6.22 -7.85
C PRO A 552 19.26 -7.09 -8.04
N GLN A 553 19.48 -7.60 -9.25
CA GLN A 553 20.62 -8.47 -9.55
C GLN A 553 21.97 -7.82 -9.19
N GLU A 554 22.15 -6.53 -9.50
CA GLU A 554 23.35 -5.76 -9.15
C GLU A 554 23.62 -5.72 -7.64
N GLU A 555 22.56 -5.64 -6.81
CA GLU A 555 22.66 -5.62 -5.34
C GLU A 555 22.98 -7.03 -4.78
N VAL A 556 22.48 -8.09 -5.43
CA VAL A 556 22.86 -9.48 -5.11
C VAL A 556 24.33 -9.74 -5.50
N GLU A 557 24.77 -9.27 -6.66
CA GLU A 557 26.15 -9.38 -7.13
C GLU A 557 27.14 -8.59 -6.27
N GLU A 558 26.73 -7.44 -5.68
CA GLU A 558 27.56 -6.67 -4.74
C GLU A 558 27.62 -7.33 -3.34
N LEU A 559 26.51 -7.91 -2.86
CA LEU A 559 26.46 -8.58 -1.55
C LEU A 559 27.06 -10.00 -1.54
N HIS A 560 27.00 -10.73 -2.65
CA HIS A 560 27.45 -12.13 -2.71
C HIS A 560 28.96 -12.31 -2.39
N PRO A 561 29.91 -11.52 -2.93
CA PRO A 561 31.30 -11.54 -2.49
C PRO A 561 31.46 -11.25 -0.99
N LEU A 562 30.65 -10.33 -0.44
CA LEU A 562 30.67 -10.00 0.99
C LEU A 562 30.15 -11.13 1.87
N THR A 563 29.35 -12.07 1.35
CA THR A 563 28.96 -13.29 2.09
C THR A 563 30.09 -14.33 2.19
N MET A 564 31.15 -14.19 1.39
CA MET A 564 32.32 -15.08 1.37
C MET A 564 33.47 -14.59 2.26
N LEU A 565 33.30 -13.47 2.99
CA LEU A 565 34.32 -12.90 3.87
C LEU A 565 34.83 -13.95 4.88
N THR A 566 36.15 -13.97 5.08
CA THR A 566 36.84 -14.90 5.98
C THR A 566 37.52 -14.18 7.15
N PRO A 567 37.69 -14.84 8.31
CA PRO A 567 38.43 -14.28 9.43
C PRO A 567 39.84 -13.83 9.04
N GLY A 568 40.19 -12.60 9.42
CA GLY A 568 41.50 -12.00 9.16
C GLY A 568 41.55 -11.10 7.93
N GLU A 569 40.49 -10.99 7.12
CA GLU A 569 40.42 -10.00 6.04
C GLU A 569 40.19 -8.58 6.60
N LEU A 570 40.80 -7.59 5.93
CA LEU A 570 40.52 -6.18 6.20
C LEU A 570 39.39 -5.66 5.31
N VAL A 571 38.56 -4.82 5.91
CA VAL A 571 37.43 -4.17 5.27
C VAL A 571 37.37 -2.70 5.68
N ILE A 572 36.75 -1.86 4.85
CA ILE A 572 36.40 -0.49 5.24
C ILE A 572 34.92 -0.44 5.59
N VAL A 573 34.62 0.10 6.76
CA VAL A 573 33.25 0.21 7.28
C VAL A 573 32.77 1.65 7.13
N GLN A 574 31.69 1.85 6.39
CA GLN A 574 31.09 3.16 6.14
C GLN A 574 30.11 3.53 7.26
N GLY A 575 30.52 4.43 8.16
CA GLY A 575 29.64 4.99 9.19
C GLY A 575 28.64 5.98 8.58
N GLY A 576 27.34 5.84 8.88
CA GLY A 576 26.25 6.45 8.10
C GLY A 576 26.28 7.98 7.85
N LYS A 577 26.98 8.76 8.67
CA LYS A 577 27.30 10.19 8.41
C LYS A 577 28.76 10.55 8.81
N GLY A 578 29.63 9.56 8.97
CA GLY A 578 30.98 9.73 9.51
C GLY A 578 32.08 9.42 8.50
N THR A 579 33.33 9.62 8.91
CA THR A 579 34.52 9.17 8.18
C THR A 579 34.48 7.64 8.01
N PRO A 580 34.96 7.08 6.88
CA PRO A 580 35.16 5.64 6.76
C PRO A 580 36.20 5.13 7.76
N HIS A 581 36.02 3.92 8.26
CA HIS A 581 36.83 3.32 9.32
C HIS A 581 37.45 2.00 8.89
N LEU A 582 38.67 1.71 9.34
CA LEU A 582 39.31 0.42 9.08
C LEU A 582 38.78 -0.65 10.03
N GLY A 583 38.45 -1.84 9.51
CA GLY A 583 37.97 -2.97 10.29
C GLY A 583 38.65 -4.30 9.93
N LEU A 584 38.80 -5.18 10.92
CA LEU A 584 39.27 -6.56 10.77
C LEU A 584 38.10 -7.52 10.99
N VAL A 585 37.85 -8.42 10.03
CA VAL A 585 36.84 -9.47 10.13
C VAL A 585 37.28 -10.53 11.15
N LEU A 586 36.46 -10.79 12.18
CA LEU A 586 36.71 -11.80 13.21
C LEU A 586 36.05 -13.15 12.91
N ALA A 587 34.85 -13.11 12.34
CA ALA A 587 34.07 -14.30 11.97
C ALA A 587 33.44 -14.08 10.61
N GLY A 588 33.25 -15.17 9.86
CA GLY A 588 32.54 -15.12 8.58
C GLY A 588 31.10 -14.62 8.73
N PRO A 589 30.48 -14.10 7.66
CA PRO A 589 29.14 -13.55 7.69
C PRO A 589 28.07 -14.53 8.18
N SER A 590 27.12 -14.03 8.97
CA SER A 590 25.91 -14.76 9.33
C SER A 590 24.69 -13.82 9.32
N ASN A 591 23.54 -14.31 8.86
CA ASN A 591 22.27 -13.56 8.82
C ASN A 591 22.34 -12.14 8.19
N GLY A 592 23.23 -11.93 7.21
CA GLY A 592 23.42 -10.63 6.56
C GLY A 592 24.26 -9.62 7.36
N GLN A 593 24.94 -10.08 8.42
CA GLN A 593 25.88 -9.32 9.23
C GLN A 593 27.25 -10.01 9.25
N VAL A 594 28.30 -9.28 9.63
CA VAL A 594 29.67 -9.79 9.81
C VAL A 594 30.26 -9.25 11.11
N ALA A 595 30.95 -10.10 11.88
CA ALA A 595 31.57 -9.70 13.15
C ALA A 595 32.96 -9.10 12.90
N LEU A 596 33.21 -7.89 13.39
CA LEU A 596 34.47 -7.18 13.18
C LEU A 596 34.88 -6.27 14.36
N VAL A 597 36.17 -5.88 14.37
CA VAL A 597 36.73 -4.82 15.23
C VAL A 597 37.13 -3.65 14.34
N SER A 598 36.83 -2.41 14.74
CA SER A 598 37.27 -1.20 14.02
C SER A 598 38.00 -0.18 14.87
N ASP A 599 38.76 0.71 14.22
CA ASP A 599 39.60 1.74 14.82
C ASP A 599 38.86 2.74 15.75
N GLN A 600 37.60 3.10 15.45
CA GLN A 600 36.85 4.12 16.21
C GLN A 600 35.57 3.63 16.90
N TRP A 601 35.11 2.39 16.67
CA TRP A 601 33.92 1.85 17.37
C TRP A 601 34.30 0.76 18.41
N LYS A 602 33.29 0.19 19.09
CA LYS A 602 33.42 -1.07 19.84
C LYS A 602 33.25 -2.26 18.88
N ALA A 603 33.91 -3.38 19.18
CA ALA A 603 33.74 -4.64 18.47
C ALA A 603 32.26 -5.08 18.44
N GLY A 604 31.83 -5.69 17.34
CA GLY A 604 30.46 -6.19 17.19
C GLY A 604 30.08 -6.51 15.75
N GLU A 605 28.85 -6.98 15.56
CA GLU A 605 28.30 -7.31 14.25
C GLU A 605 27.93 -6.03 13.46
N LYS A 606 28.18 -6.07 12.14
CA LYS A 606 27.86 -5.00 11.20
C LYS A 606 27.07 -5.55 10.02
N PRO A 607 25.99 -4.88 9.57
CA PRO A 607 25.30 -5.25 8.33
C PRO A 607 26.25 -5.23 7.13
N LEU A 608 26.20 -6.25 6.26
CA LEU A 608 27.11 -6.36 5.10
C LEU A 608 27.07 -5.12 4.19
N GLN A 609 25.93 -4.46 4.06
CA GLN A 609 25.77 -3.22 3.27
C GLN A 609 26.60 -2.02 3.79
N MET A 610 27.17 -2.08 4.99
CA MET A 610 28.07 -1.05 5.54
C MET A 610 29.55 -1.39 5.29
N VAL A 611 29.85 -2.52 4.66
CA VAL A 611 31.19 -3.10 4.57
C VAL A 611 31.64 -3.11 3.11
N GLN A 612 32.74 -2.42 2.83
CA GLN A 612 33.41 -2.47 1.53
C GLN A 612 34.63 -3.41 1.67
N LEU A 613 34.66 -4.47 0.87
CA LEU A 613 35.82 -5.37 0.78
C LEU A 613 37.05 -4.60 0.29
N VAL A 614 38.20 -4.82 0.92
CA VAL A 614 39.50 -4.34 0.43
C VAL A 614 40.27 -5.55 -0.13
N PRO A 615 40.36 -5.72 -1.46
CA PRO A 615 40.96 -6.91 -2.05
C PRO A 615 42.44 -7.06 -1.70
N GLY A 616 42.80 -8.29 -1.29
CA GLY A 616 44.20 -8.71 -1.16
C GLY A 616 44.96 -8.15 0.04
N ILE A 617 44.29 -7.85 1.17
CA ILE A 617 44.95 -7.54 2.44
C ILE A 617 44.39 -8.44 3.56
N GLU A 618 45.17 -9.46 3.93
CA GLU A 618 44.89 -10.34 5.05
C GLU A 618 45.85 -10.07 6.22
N ARG A 619 45.33 -10.17 7.44
CA ARG A 619 46.05 -10.08 8.71
C ARG A 619 45.59 -11.20 9.67
N LYS A 620 45.61 -12.45 9.19
CA LYS A 620 45.25 -13.65 9.98
C LYS A 620 46.03 -13.75 11.31
N GLN A 621 47.26 -13.26 11.34
CA GLN A 621 48.09 -13.16 12.55
C GLN A 621 47.59 -12.17 13.62
N TRP A 622 46.60 -11.31 13.31
CA TRP A 622 45.96 -10.43 14.30
C TRP A 622 44.80 -11.09 15.04
N LEU A 623 44.29 -12.23 14.56
CA LEU A 623 43.19 -12.97 15.20
C LEU A 623 43.57 -13.62 16.54
N VAL A 624 44.85 -13.69 16.88
CA VAL A 624 45.36 -14.20 18.16
C VAL A 624 45.58 -13.11 19.22
N LEU A 625 45.32 -11.84 18.87
CA LEU A 625 45.50 -10.69 19.73
C LEU A 625 44.19 -10.29 20.41
N GLU A 626 44.28 -9.62 21.56
CA GLU A 626 43.11 -9.10 22.25
C GLU A 626 42.46 -7.95 21.46
N HIS A 627 41.14 -7.77 21.61
CA HIS A 627 40.38 -6.74 20.88
C HIS A 627 40.94 -5.31 21.06
N SER A 628 41.55 -5.02 22.21
CA SER A 628 42.23 -3.75 22.48
C SER A 628 43.51 -3.56 21.68
N GLU A 629 44.28 -4.63 21.45
CA GLU A 629 45.54 -4.61 20.70
C GLU A 629 45.27 -4.51 19.20
N ILE A 630 44.30 -5.27 18.69
CA ILE A 630 43.79 -5.15 17.32
C ILE A 630 43.38 -3.69 17.05
N LYS A 631 42.59 -3.10 17.95
CA LYS A 631 42.17 -1.70 17.85
C LYS A 631 43.35 -0.73 17.84
N GLN A 632 44.36 -0.94 18.68
CA GLN A 632 45.56 -0.09 18.71
C GLN A 632 46.35 -0.17 17.39
N GLN A 633 46.50 -1.37 16.81
CA GLN A 633 47.17 -1.54 15.51
C GLN A 633 46.38 -0.92 14.36
N LEU A 634 45.04 -1.09 14.33
CA LEU A 634 44.17 -0.41 13.37
C LEU A 634 44.30 1.12 13.47
N GLN A 635 44.36 1.68 14.68
CA GLN A 635 44.57 3.13 14.89
C GLN A 635 45.96 3.63 14.49
N GLN A 636 47.01 2.83 14.71
CA GLN A 636 48.37 3.16 14.24
C GLN A 636 48.42 3.16 12.70
N TRP A 637 47.78 2.19 12.06
CA TRP A 637 47.72 2.13 10.61
C TRP A 637 46.87 3.26 10.02
N HIS A 638 45.75 3.63 10.66
CA HIS A 638 44.95 4.79 10.27
C HIS A 638 45.79 6.08 10.23
N LYS A 639 46.69 6.29 11.21
CA LYS A 639 47.61 7.44 11.21
C LYS A 639 48.67 7.39 10.10
N ALA A 640 49.13 6.20 9.70
CA ALA A 640 50.02 6.04 8.55
C ALA A 640 49.28 6.27 7.23
N ILE A 641 48.02 5.84 7.15
CA ILE A 641 47.09 6.08 6.04
C ILE A 641 46.82 7.59 5.87
N GLU A 642 46.60 8.34 6.96
CA GLU A 642 46.44 9.81 6.93
C GLU A 642 47.69 10.56 6.39
N GLN A 643 48.85 9.91 6.34
CA GLN A 643 50.09 10.47 5.79
C GLN A 643 50.32 10.13 4.31
N ALA A 644 49.48 9.26 3.71
CA ALA A 644 49.59 8.89 2.30
C ALA A 644 49.12 10.02 1.37
N TRP A 645 49.87 10.28 0.31
CA TRP A 645 49.61 11.36 -0.65
C TRP A 645 48.71 10.87 -1.79
N VAL A 646 47.41 10.75 -1.51
CA VAL A 646 46.40 10.37 -2.50
C VAL A 646 45.72 11.60 -3.10
N ASP A 647 45.76 11.71 -4.41
CA ASP A 647 45.03 12.73 -5.17
C ASP A 647 44.00 12.07 -6.11
N LEU A 648 42.71 12.22 -5.76
CA LEU A 648 41.59 11.70 -6.55
C LEU A 648 41.45 12.40 -7.91
N PHE A 649 41.99 13.61 -8.10
CA PHE A 649 41.98 14.29 -9.41
C PHE A 649 42.93 13.62 -10.41
N VAL A 650 44.07 13.09 -9.96
CA VAL A 650 45.01 12.34 -10.81
C VAL A 650 44.37 11.06 -11.35
N LEU A 651 43.51 10.42 -10.55
CA LEU A 651 42.70 9.31 -11.03
C LEU A 651 41.60 9.79 -11.98
N TRP A 652 40.79 10.77 -11.58
CA TRP A 652 39.66 11.26 -12.37
C TRP A 652 40.08 11.67 -13.79
N THR A 653 41.21 12.38 -13.92
CA THR A 653 41.81 12.75 -15.21
C THR A 653 42.27 11.55 -16.05
N ARG A 654 42.80 10.48 -15.43
CA ARG A 654 43.26 9.28 -16.13
C ARG A 654 42.13 8.42 -16.70
N GLN A 655 40.94 8.46 -16.11
CA GLN A 655 39.88 7.49 -16.43
C GLN A 655 38.97 7.91 -17.59
N GLN A 656 39.02 9.17 -18.05
CA GLN A 656 38.36 9.66 -19.27
C GLN A 656 36.91 9.16 -19.49
N GLY A 657 36.10 9.11 -18.42
CA GLY A 657 34.70 8.68 -18.45
C GLY A 657 34.46 7.16 -18.31
N GLN A 658 35.49 6.32 -18.19
CA GLN A 658 35.30 4.90 -17.92
C GLN A 658 34.91 4.64 -16.45
N PRO A 659 33.85 3.85 -16.19
CA PRO A 659 33.42 3.52 -14.83
C PRO A 659 34.22 2.33 -14.28
N LEU A 660 34.60 2.40 -13.00
CA LEU A 660 35.38 1.36 -12.33
C LEU A 660 34.69 0.85 -11.07
N THR A 661 34.87 -0.44 -10.78
CA THR A 661 34.53 -1.00 -9.47
C THR A 661 35.53 -0.53 -8.42
N TYR A 662 35.12 -0.55 -7.15
CA TYR A 662 36.00 -0.24 -6.03
C TYR A 662 37.29 -1.10 -6.03
N GLU A 663 37.18 -2.38 -6.40
CA GLU A 663 38.32 -3.28 -6.55
C GLU A 663 39.29 -2.85 -7.66
N GLN A 664 38.78 -2.54 -8.87
CA GLN A 664 39.59 -2.06 -10.00
C GLN A 664 40.29 -0.73 -9.72
N LEU A 665 39.81 0.04 -8.75
CA LEU A 665 40.45 1.26 -8.27
C LEU A 665 41.57 0.96 -7.27
N CYS A 666 41.34 0.07 -6.30
CA CYS A 666 42.36 -0.37 -5.36
C CYS A 666 43.54 -1.06 -6.05
N GLN A 667 43.26 -1.88 -7.08
CA GLN A 667 44.29 -2.59 -7.87
C GLN A 667 45.28 -1.66 -8.62
N GLN A 668 45.05 -0.35 -8.67
CA GLN A 668 45.95 0.62 -9.32
C GLN A 668 47.15 1.05 -8.45
N THR A 669 47.22 0.58 -7.20
CA THR A 669 48.30 0.93 -6.25
C THR A 669 48.98 -0.32 -5.72
N ALA A 670 50.31 -0.32 -5.74
CA ALA A 670 51.12 -1.49 -5.35
C ALA A 670 51.19 -1.67 -3.83
N ASP A 671 51.20 -0.57 -3.07
CA ASP A 671 51.34 -0.58 -1.61
C ASP A 671 50.01 -0.78 -0.87
N GLU A 672 50.03 -1.53 0.24
CA GLU A 672 48.84 -1.84 1.04
C GLU A 672 48.27 -0.61 1.77
N THR A 673 49.13 0.34 2.18
CA THR A 673 48.73 1.57 2.87
C THR A 673 48.14 2.57 1.88
N GLU A 674 48.72 2.68 0.68
CA GLU A 674 48.15 3.46 -0.42
C GLU A 674 46.77 2.93 -0.85
N ARG A 675 46.58 1.60 -0.96
CA ARG A 675 45.27 0.99 -1.25
C ARG A 675 44.20 1.40 -0.25
N LEU A 676 44.52 1.32 1.05
CA LEU A 676 43.59 1.68 2.12
C LEU A 676 43.32 3.19 2.18
N ALA A 677 44.35 4.02 2.04
CA ALA A 677 44.22 5.47 1.96
C ALA A 677 43.33 5.91 0.79
N TYR A 678 43.60 5.33 -0.38
CA TYR A 678 42.81 5.54 -1.58
C TYR A 678 41.33 5.16 -1.35
N GLY A 679 41.10 3.99 -0.74
CA GLY A 679 39.78 3.50 -0.41
C GLY A 679 38.99 4.43 0.52
N ILE A 680 39.63 4.90 1.59
CA ILE A 680 39.03 5.80 2.58
C ILE A 680 38.74 7.18 1.97
N GLU A 681 39.67 7.77 1.21
CA GLU A 681 39.45 9.07 0.57
C GLU A 681 38.37 8.99 -0.53
N LEU A 682 38.33 7.92 -1.33
CA LEU A 682 37.26 7.71 -2.32
C LEU A 682 35.88 7.65 -1.65
N LEU A 683 35.74 6.90 -0.55
CA LEU A 683 34.47 6.82 0.19
C LEU A 683 34.13 8.13 0.94
N ALA A 684 35.12 8.88 1.41
CA ALA A 684 34.92 10.13 2.17
C ALA A 684 34.71 11.39 1.31
N LYS A 685 35.25 11.41 0.09
CA LYS A 685 35.35 12.61 -0.78
C LYS A 685 35.06 12.36 -2.25
N GLY A 686 35.09 11.10 -2.72
CA GLY A 686 34.94 10.73 -4.13
C GLY A 686 33.67 11.25 -4.79
N ALA A 687 32.57 11.46 -4.05
CA ALA A 687 31.32 12.03 -4.55
C ALA A 687 31.47 13.43 -5.20
N GLN A 688 32.59 14.15 -4.98
CA GLN A 688 32.89 15.43 -5.63
C GLN A 688 33.40 15.29 -7.07
N LEU A 689 33.93 14.12 -7.43
CA LEU A 689 34.54 13.83 -8.75
C LEU A 689 33.92 12.62 -9.45
N PHE A 690 33.21 11.77 -8.71
CA PHE A 690 32.62 10.53 -9.19
C PHE A 690 31.18 10.37 -8.72
N LYS A 691 30.28 10.01 -9.63
CA LYS A 691 28.92 9.57 -9.33
C LYS A 691 28.95 8.06 -9.08
N ARG A 692 28.49 7.60 -7.90
CA ARG A 692 28.31 6.16 -7.64
C ARG A 692 26.97 5.69 -8.21
N GLN A 693 26.98 4.61 -8.99
CA GLN A 693 25.77 3.87 -9.40
C GLN A 693 26.09 2.37 -9.26
N GLY A 694 25.34 1.66 -8.41
CA GLY A 694 25.70 0.32 -7.94
C GLY A 694 27.10 0.27 -7.32
N GLY A 695 27.81 -0.83 -7.60
CA GLY A 695 29.21 -1.03 -7.20
C GLY A 695 30.25 -0.29 -8.06
N ARG A 696 29.84 0.65 -8.93
CA ARG A 696 30.73 1.38 -9.85
C ARG A 696 30.76 2.89 -9.60
N TRP A 697 31.94 3.47 -9.81
CA TRP A 697 32.22 4.90 -9.74
C TRP A 697 32.41 5.45 -11.15
N TYR A 698 31.54 6.38 -11.55
CA TYR A 698 31.52 7.03 -12.86
C TYR A 698 32.15 8.43 -12.73
N PRO A 699 33.20 8.78 -13.48
CA PRO A 699 33.72 10.14 -13.49
C PRO A 699 32.61 11.15 -13.82
N ILE A 700 32.47 12.19 -13.01
CA ILE A 700 31.57 13.33 -13.33
C ILE A 700 32.22 14.11 -14.47
N GLY A 701 31.41 14.62 -15.40
CA GLY A 701 31.87 15.38 -16.56
C GLY A 701 32.72 16.61 -16.20
N GLU A 702 33.71 16.90 -17.03
CA GLU A 702 34.67 18.00 -16.85
C GLU A 702 33.97 19.36 -16.78
N GLU A 703 32.85 19.53 -17.48
CA GLU A 703 31.99 20.72 -17.44
C GLU A 703 31.33 20.97 -16.07
N VAL A 704 31.23 19.96 -15.21
CA VAL A 704 30.76 20.11 -13.82
C VAL A 704 31.92 20.47 -12.91
N VAL A 705 33.05 19.77 -13.05
CA VAL A 705 34.27 20.03 -12.25
C VAL A 705 34.78 21.46 -12.47
N ARG A 706 34.75 21.93 -13.72
CA ARG A 706 35.15 23.30 -14.10
C ARG A 706 34.25 24.43 -13.56
N LYS A 707 33.08 24.13 -12.97
CA LYS A 707 32.24 25.14 -12.30
C LYS A 707 32.74 25.51 -10.91
N ASN A 708 33.64 24.72 -10.32
CA ASN A 708 34.26 25.03 -9.03
C ASN A 708 35.65 25.63 -9.24
N VAL A 709 35.82 26.91 -8.94
CA VAL A 709 37.07 27.67 -9.13
C VAL A 709 38.26 26.98 -8.43
N GLY A 710 38.04 26.42 -7.22
CA GLY A 710 39.10 25.70 -6.50
C GLY A 710 39.53 24.39 -7.18
N PHE A 711 38.62 23.72 -7.89
CA PHE A 711 38.92 22.51 -8.65
C PHE A 711 39.64 22.84 -9.97
N VAL A 712 39.28 23.94 -10.62
CA VAL A 712 39.97 24.44 -11.82
C VAL A 712 41.45 24.72 -11.49
N GLN A 713 41.71 25.47 -10.42
CA GLN A 713 43.08 25.81 -10.01
C GLN A 713 43.90 24.57 -9.59
N HIS A 714 43.26 23.58 -8.96
CA HIS A 714 43.90 22.29 -8.66
C HIS A 714 44.26 21.51 -9.93
N LEU A 715 43.35 21.47 -10.91
CA LEU A 715 43.58 20.84 -12.22
C LEU A 715 44.68 21.53 -13.03
N GLU A 716 44.72 22.87 -13.03
CA GLU A 716 45.77 23.64 -13.72
C GLU A 716 47.16 23.34 -13.14
N LEU A 717 47.30 23.26 -11.82
CA LEU A 717 48.55 22.88 -11.15
C LEU A 717 48.96 21.43 -11.46
N LEU A 718 48.01 20.49 -11.52
CA LEU A 718 48.28 19.12 -11.97
C LEU A 718 48.74 19.06 -13.43
N GLN A 719 48.12 19.85 -14.31
CA GLN A 719 48.48 19.92 -15.73
C GLN A 719 49.84 20.57 -15.97
N ALA A 720 50.23 21.55 -15.14
CA ALA A 720 51.57 22.15 -15.19
C ALA A 720 52.67 21.14 -14.82
N GLY A 721 52.38 20.22 -13.90
CA GLY A 721 53.22 19.06 -13.61
C GLY A 721 54.47 19.33 -12.76
N ALA A 722 55.25 18.28 -12.51
CA ALA A 722 56.47 18.35 -11.71
C ALA A 722 57.53 19.25 -12.38
N GLY A 723 58.18 20.11 -11.59
CA GLY A 723 59.16 21.09 -12.05
C GLY A 723 58.56 22.43 -12.52
N ALA A 724 57.23 22.55 -12.63
CA ALA A 724 56.59 23.82 -12.95
C ALA A 724 56.87 24.88 -11.87
N ALA A 725 57.11 26.11 -12.31
CA ALA A 725 57.27 27.25 -11.42
C ALA A 725 55.89 27.70 -10.92
N VAL A 726 55.78 27.89 -9.60
CA VAL A 726 54.58 28.44 -8.94
C VAL A 726 54.99 29.56 -7.99
N TRP A 727 54.07 30.47 -7.72
CA TRP A 727 54.29 31.59 -6.81
C TRP A 727 53.43 31.44 -5.57
N LEU A 728 54.01 31.80 -4.42
CA LEU A 728 53.35 31.86 -3.12
C LEU A 728 53.80 33.16 -2.46
N ASN A 729 52.86 34.08 -2.19
CA ASN A 729 53.13 35.39 -1.58
C ASN A 729 54.27 36.16 -2.30
N GLY A 730 54.34 36.06 -3.63
CA GLY A 730 55.38 36.69 -4.46
C GLY A 730 56.70 35.92 -4.57
N GLU A 731 56.98 34.95 -3.70
CA GLU A 731 58.16 34.10 -3.77
C GLU A 731 57.99 32.98 -4.81
N ARG A 732 59.08 32.59 -5.51
CA ARG A 732 59.06 31.54 -6.54
C ARG A 732 59.44 30.18 -5.96
N TRP A 733 58.57 29.21 -6.17
CA TRP A 733 58.71 27.81 -5.78
C TRP A 733 58.58 26.89 -7.01
N THR A 734 58.84 25.60 -6.84
CA THR A 734 58.66 24.56 -7.86
C THR A 734 57.72 23.47 -7.37
N LEU A 735 56.80 23.01 -8.23
CA LEU A 735 55.98 21.82 -7.93
C LEU A 735 56.87 20.57 -7.89
N THR A 736 56.79 19.78 -6.83
CA THR A 736 57.51 18.50 -6.75
C THR A 736 56.85 17.38 -7.57
N GLY A 737 55.59 17.58 -7.99
CA GLY A 737 54.74 16.53 -8.57
C GLY A 737 53.96 15.70 -7.55
N ARG A 738 54.13 15.96 -6.24
CA ARG A 738 53.29 15.38 -5.19
C ARG A 738 52.13 16.32 -4.86
N SER A 739 50.91 15.79 -4.88
CA SER A 739 49.68 16.42 -4.40
C SER A 739 48.83 15.43 -3.62
N ASN A 740 47.95 15.95 -2.77
CA ASN A 740 46.74 15.29 -2.33
C ASN A 740 45.56 16.26 -2.57
N TRP A 741 44.33 15.84 -2.31
CA TRP A 741 43.14 16.67 -2.62
C TRP A 741 43.07 18.04 -1.91
N LYS A 742 43.94 18.31 -0.92
CA LYS A 742 44.00 19.60 -0.20
C LYS A 742 45.24 20.42 -0.50
N LEU A 743 46.38 19.77 -0.80
CA LEU A 743 47.72 20.36 -0.73
C LEU A 743 48.61 19.88 -1.88
N PHE A 744 49.40 20.80 -2.43
CA PHE A 744 50.56 20.50 -3.28
C PHE A 744 51.83 20.58 -2.45
N GLU A 745 52.79 19.71 -2.74
CA GLU A 745 54.15 19.79 -2.21
C GLU A 745 55.02 20.64 -3.15
N ILE A 746 55.52 21.75 -2.61
CA ILE A 746 56.36 22.72 -3.32
C ILE A 746 57.76 22.76 -2.72
N ARG A 747 58.78 23.07 -3.55
CA ARG A 747 60.18 23.17 -3.13
C ARG A 747 60.81 24.48 -3.61
N ASN A 748 61.56 25.16 -2.74
CA ASN A 748 62.33 26.36 -3.11
C ASN A 748 63.76 26.00 -3.57
N HIS A 749 64.56 27.02 -3.89
CA HIS A 749 65.93 26.84 -4.37
C HIS A 749 66.91 26.26 -3.32
N ASP A 750 66.68 26.51 -2.02
CA ASP A 750 67.48 25.97 -0.92
C ASP A 750 67.11 24.52 -0.55
N GLY A 751 66.07 23.97 -1.19
CA GLY A 751 65.56 22.63 -0.91
C GLY A 751 64.54 22.56 0.22
N GLU A 752 64.10 23.68 0.78
CA GLU A 752 62.96 23.73 1.72
C GLU A 752 61.70 23.22 1.01
N VAL A 753 60.92 22.38 1.71
CA VAL A 753 59.67 21.80 1.22
C VAL A 753 58.50 22.32 2.03
N ARG A 754 57.42 22.75 1.35
CA ARG A 754 56.17 23.18 1.98
C ARG A 754 54.96 22.48 1.37
N HIS A 755 53.89 22.34 2.16
CA HIS A 755 52.60 21.79 1.72
C HIS A 755 51.55 22.88 1.73
N VAL A 756 51.04 23.23 0.55
CA VAL A 756 50.29 24.48 0.32
C VAL A 756 49.02 24.23 -0.48
N ARG A 757 47.91 24.90 -0.13
CA ARG A 757 46.63 24.73 -0.83
C ARG A 757 46.71 25.28 -2.25
N ALA A 758 46.04 24.61 -3.18
CA ALA A 758 45.95 25.02 -4.58
C ALA A 758 45.56 26.51 -4.75
N ASN A 759 44.60 26.99 -3.95
CA ASN A 759 44.10 28.35 -4.01
C ASN A 759 45.06 29.45 -3.51
N LEU A 760 46.22 29.07 -2.96
CA LEU A 760 47.30 29.98 -2.54
C LEU A 760 48.50 29.93 -3.50
N LEU A 761 48.44 29.09 -4.53
CA LEU A 761 49.49 28.92 -5.53
C LEU A 761 49.00 29.47 -6.87
N SER A 762 49.82 30.29 -7.52
CA SER A 762 49.57 30.75 -8.88
C SER A 762 50.65 30.26 -9.85
N LEU A 763 50.27 30.01 -11.11
CA LEU A 763 51.19 29.68 -12.22
C LEU A 763 51.80 30.92 -12.89
N TYR A 764 51.46 32.11 -12.40
CA TYR A 764 52.00 33.39 -12.82
C TYR A 764 52.17 34.27 -11.58
N PRO A 765 53.18 35.19 -11.53
CA PRO A 765 53.34 36.09 -10.40
C PRO A 765 52.11 36.99 -10.26
N SER A 766 51.46 36.96 -9.10
CA SER A 766 50.38 37.86 -8.75
C SER A 766 50.95 39.28 -8.56
N VAL A 767 50.78 40.13 -9.56
CA VAL A 767 51.05 41.57 -9.43
C VAL A 767 49.90 42.20 -8.66
N GLU A 768 49.90 42.04 -7.34
CA GLU A 768 49.02 42.84 -6.49
C GLU A 768 49.54 44.28 -6.44
N ALA A 769 48.61 45.21 -6.66
CA ALA A 769 48.87 46.63 -6.49
C ALA A 769 49.03 46.96 -5.00
N SER A 770 49.77 48.05 -4.74
CA SER A 770 50.02 48.68 -3.44
C SER A 770 48.76 48.94 -2.60
#